data_AF-A0A6T6PZN0-F1
#
_entry.id   AF-A0A6T6PZN0-F1
#
_cell.length_a   1.000
_cell.length_b   1.000
_cell.length_c   1.000
_cell.angle_alpha   90.00
_cell.angle_beta   90.00
_cell.angle_gamma   90.00
#
_symmetry.space_group_name_H-M   'P 1'
#
loop_
_entity.id
_entity.type
_entity.pdbx_description
1 polymer ?
#
loop_
_entity_poly.entity_id
_entity_poly.type
_entity_poly.pdbx_seq_one_letter_code
_entity_poly.pdbx_strand_id
1 'polypeptide(L)'
;MFFFRPSWLQHGAEGSGSQPVFSVDIQSVGGRLASAGQDCKIRIWSTEELVKAGSLKTASKSSESLPSRTQVLVTGAEEGSEKSGRKIPKGALLATLAYHAGAVNCVRFSPDGHFLASGGDDSVVLTYERLAGAGRAGAFGSQVEDIENWRCRKPLRAHLGDITDVAWSSESDRFCSASVDNTVIVWSARTEKALVKLEGHNGLVKGVAWDPIGKFVASQSDDKSVIIWRTNDWNIEKRIAAPFAEAILHDNNLAFFLRLNWSPCGSSLVATNAYAKKTATHLAPMFSRESGLTDHVDFIGHREPVVVGRFSPRLYSRKQFSGKEQKASKDNPAYTCVALGSKDRGASLWIAGSSKQFVNLDEMFSGDVVDLAWGADGYTLVACSTDGGIILIRFDPAELGYVVPEKVEQHIFKELWQSFGGKSSENGLPENRVQVAIELERKKPAPPIVAGNDMNKERGEPEAVVVTPKPKREAKQAQGKEENGTAVKPVPIETDNVPKPKASPPTVNPIPPQQIRQREERVKGGRRRIIPQPLGTGADPENDAYSQSLGNIWEATNQSGAMGSSQVDDATTNKRPRTMGPGDLVGMTTSGNPVDDMKPWVSSLKGQRHLPSAGRRGGSRCRALDSEPVPTMLEASSQGSSKPTVLTCSKGGQVLWRDYVGSPILAMAGSTGKFAAVATADAFLHIYKASSGRRFSPPISLDTPPHLMDLFETDGKCLLLLITRSAIVNLYALDALELVCSVNAAPLLVRIADADDDEEHSQENKNEKLRRGISVGSVSHRKEPILVLSDGHAFVYNQGLQSWLRVADDHAPNSEYYRLIPPAGDNSLLSKLQAGAAMTARKKGTGLLPTGGLKRTAVETVTHLETLMASAVALGDVDQFKHFLACYALRLGTSEAVIDGGETKLREICEMLCEPGDILETPKQALLRKVVLPALSSSRRHQRFVEEFTVILDEFEKEKVETVAL
;
A
#
# COMPACT_ATOMS: atom_id res chain seq x y z
N MET A 1 22.04 5.61 34.36
CA MET A 1 21.22 5.99 33.19
C MET A 1 22.10 6.30 32.00
N PHE A 2 21.66 5.98 30.79
CA PHE A 2 22.33 6.23 29.51
C PHE A 2 21.31 6.70 28.46
N PHE A 3 21.70 7.64 27.60
CA PHE A 3 20.85 8.21 26.54
C PHE A 3 21.53 8.03 25.18
N PHE A 4 20.74 7.70 24.15
CA PHE A 4 21.24 7.44 22.81
C PHE A 4 20.26 7.95 21.74
N ARG A 5 20.67 9.00 21.01
CA ARG A 5 19.94 9.58 19.88
C ARG A 5 20.76 9.38 18.58
N PRO A 6 20.74 8.19 17.95
CA PRO A 6 21.48 7.95 16.72
C PRO A 6 20.87 8.70 15.53
N SER A 7 21.68 9.49 14.82
CA SER A 7 21.26 10.34 13.69
C SER A 7 20.72 9.61 12.45
N TRP A 8 20.80 8.28 12.43
CA TRP A 8 20.21 7.41 11.41
C TRP A 8 18.84 6.83 11.80
N LEU A 9 18.40 7.00 13.05
CA LEU A 9 17.11 6.51 13.58
C LEU A 9 16.07 7.64 13.53
N GLN A 10 15.64 7.97 12.32
CA GLN A 10 14.70 9.07 12.04
C GLN A 10 13.85 8.75 10.79
N HIS A 11 12.77 9.49 10.59
CA HIS A 11 11.96 9.42 9.37
C HIS A 11 12.34 10.52 8.36
N GLY A 12 11.99 10.34 7.09
CA GLY A 12 12.47 11.15 5.97
C GLY A 12 13.44 10.41 5.02
N ALA A 13 13.98 11.15 4.06
CA ALA A 13 14.92 10.68 3.03
C ALA A 13 16.34 11.24 3.24
N GLU A 14 17.32 10.74 2.50
CA GLU A 14 18.61 11.44 2.38
C GLU A 14 18.40 12.77 1.64
N GLY A 15 19.03 13.84 2.13
CA GLY A 15 18.81 15.21 1.63
C GLY A 15 17.60 15.95 2.22
N SER A 16 16.49 15.27 2.55
CA SER A 16 15.34 15.94 3.21
C SER A 16 15.65 16.31 4.67
N GLY A 17 14.83 17.19 5.25
CA GLY A 17 14.76 17.34 6.71
C GLY A 17 14.25 16.07 7.40
N SER A 18 14.43 16.02 8.73
CA SER A 18 13.75 15.05 9.62
C SER A 18 12.23 15.16 9.46
N GLN A 19 11.53 14.03 9.48
CA GLN A 19 10.06 13.98 9.41
C GLN A 19 9.47 13.51 10.74
N PRO A 20 8.36 14.10 11.22
CA PRO A 20 7.73 13.75 12.50
C PRO A 20 7.49 12.24 12.68
N VAL A 21 7.77 11.72 13.88
CA VAL A 21 7.52 10.33 14.27
C VAL A 21 6.41 10.30 15.31
N PHE A 22 5.27 9.72 14.96
CA PHE A 22 4.02 9.76 15.73
C PHE A 22 3.81 8.53 16.62
N SER A 23 4.51 7.44 16.34
CA SER A 23 4.42 6.23 17.16
C SER A 23 5.68 5.37 17.10
N VAL A 24 5.98 4.74 18.23
CA VAL A 24 7.02 3.72 18.41
C VAL A 24 6.48 2.58 19.26
N ASP A 25 6.89 1.35 18.95
CA ASP A 25 6.61 0.19 19.80
C ASP A 25 7.72 -0.85 19.74
N ILE A 26 7.97 -1.57 20.83
CA ILE A 26 9.03 -2.58 20.92
C ILE A 26 8.38 -3.96 21.01
N GLN A 27 8.84 -4.88 20.16
CA GLN A 27 8.36 -6.25 20.10
C GLN A 27 8.72 -6.99 21.40
N SER A 28 7.70 -7.48 22.11
CA SER A 28 7.80 -8.30 23.33
C SER A 28 8.76 -9.48 23.17
N VAL A 29 8.68 -10.16 22.01
CA VAL A 29 9.44 -11.35 21.67
C VAL A 29 10.09 -11.14 20.30
N GLY A 30 11.40 -10.91 20.27
CA GLY A 30 12.19 -10.96 19.04
C GLY A 30 13.10 -9.77 18.71
N GLY A 31 13.18 -8.74 19.56
CA GLY A 31 14.24 -7.72 19.46
C GLY A 31 14.08 -6.71 18.32
N ARG A 32 12.84 -6.27 18.05
CA ARG A 32 12.52 -5.26 17.03
C ARG A 32 11.88 -4.01 17.64
N LEU A 33 12.25 -2.85 17.10
CA LEU A 33 11.58 -1.57 17.31
C LEU A 33 10.84 -1.22 16.03
N ALA A 34 9.55 -0.93 16.10
CA ALA A 34 8.81 -0.29 15.02
C ALA A 34 8.76 1.22 15.26
N SER A 35 8.90 2.02 14.21
CA SER A 35 8.65 3.47 14.23
C SER A 35 7.81 3.89 13.03
N ALA A 36 6.94 4.87 13.23
CA ALA A 36 5.93 5.31 12.25
C ALA A 36 5.67 6.82 12.36
N GLY A 37 5.31 7.47 11.24
CA GLY A 37 5.12 8.92 11.23
C GLY A 37 4.70 9.52 9.89
N GLN A 38 5.08 10.78 9.69
CA GLN A 38 4.59 11.66 8.62
C GLN A 38 4.94 11.21 7.20
N ASP A 39 6.03 10.44 7.02
CA ASP A 39 6.51 10.00 5.69
C ASP A 39 5.80 8.76 5.13
N CYS A 40 4.57 8.50 5.60
CA CYS A 40 3.67 7.39 5.23
C CYS A 40 4.28 5.97 5.37
N LYS A 41 5.38 5.85 6.14
CA LYS A 41 6.18 4.64 6.27
C LYS A 41 6.26 4.16 7.70
N ILE A 42 6.41 2.85 7.84
CA ILE A 42 6.81 2.18 9.07
C ILE A 42 8.22 1.63 8.84
N ARG A 43 9.14 1.89 9.77
CA ARG A 43 10.49 1.30 9.75
C ARG A 43 10.61 0.29 10.89
N ILE A 44 11.14 -0.88 10.59
CA ILE A 44 11.44 -1.94 11.55
C ILE A 44 12.94 -1.96 11.79
N TRP A 45 13.38 -1.82 13.03
CA TRP A 45 14.79 -1.69 13.41
C TRP A 45 15.22 -2.80 14.37
N SER A 46 16.49 -3.19 14.31
CA SER A 46 17.10 -4.14 15.25
C SER A 46 17.40 -3.47 16.59
N THR A 47 16.77 -3.93 17.68
CA THR A 47 17.11 -3.43 19.03
C THR A 47 18.50 -3.86 19.46
N GLU A 48 19.01 -4.99 18.92
CA GLU A 48 20.39 -5.40 19.18
C GLU A 48 21.40 -4.41 18.62
N GLU A 49 21.26 -3.99 17.35
CA GLU A 49 22.19 -3.04 16.75
C GLU A 49 22.06 -1.64 17.36
N LEU A 50 20.86 -1.25 17.79
CA LEU A 50 20.66 -0.04 18.60
C LEU A 50 21.43 -0.10 19.94
N VAL A 51 21.34 -1.21 20.67
CA VAL A 51 22.07 -1.40 21.93
C VAL A 51 23.58 -1.46 21.69
N LYS A 52 24.05 -2.22 20.68
CA LYS A 52 25.48 -2.32 20.31
C LYS A 52 26.05 -0.94 19.93
N ALA A 53 25.34 -0.17 19.09
CA ALA A 53 25.78 1.16 18.66
C ALA A 53 25.83 2.17 19.81
N GLY A 54 24.97 2.03 20.83
CA GLY A 54 25.09 2.77 22.10
C GLY A 54 26.33 2.36 22.89
N SER A 55 26.52 1.06 23.11
CA SER A 55 27.62 0.50 23.92
C SER A 55 29.01 0.71 23.33
N LEU A 56 29.19 0.72 22.00
CA LEU A 56 30.51 0.98 21.41
C LEU A 56 31.01 2.41 21.66
N LYS A 57 30.11 3.40 21.79
CA LYS A 57 30.48 4.81 22.00
C LYS A 57 30.88 5.15 23.44
N THR A 58 30.52 4.32 24.43
CA THR A 58 30.95 4.52 25.82
C THR A 58 32.36 3.97 26.05
N ALA A 59 32.67 2.81 25.49
CA ALA A 59 34.00 2.17 25.59
C ALA A 59 35.14 3.03 25.00
N SER A 60 34.87 3.84 23.97
CA SER A 60 35.88 4.70 23.34
C SER A 60 36.23 5.97 24.11
N LYS A 61 35.70 6.18 25.32
CA LYS A 61 36.04 7.33 26.20
C LYS A 61 36.52 6.94 27.61
N SER A 62 36.57 5.65 27.95
CA SER A 62 36.97 5.18 29.28
C SER A 62 38.50 4.98 29.40
N SER A 63 39.27 6.06 29.37
CA SER A 63 40.72 6.04 29.60
C SER A 63 41.25 7.21 30.46
N GLU A 64 40.40 7.76 31.34
CA GLU A 64 40.79 8.70 32.40
C GLU A 64 39.91 8.50 33.65
N SER A 65 40.27 9.12 34.78
CA SER A 65 39.83 8.73 36.12
C SER A 65 38.36 8.99 36.46
N LEU A 66 37.80 8.21 37.39
CA LEU A 66 36.43 8.39 37.89
C LEU A 66 36.23 9.73 38.63
N PRO A 67 35.13 10.45 38.31
CA PRO A 67 34.37 11.22 39.28
C PRO A 67 33.05 10.53 39.64
N SER A 68 32.58 10.73 40.87
CA SER A 68 31.26 10.26 41.31
C SER A 68 30.14 11.23 40.90
N ARG A 69 28.90 10.71 40.90
CA ARG A 69 27.62 11.39 40.56
C ARG A 69 27.29 11.39 39.05
N THR A 70 26.03 11.04 38.77
CA THR A 70 25.38 10.77 37.48
C THR A 70 25.97 11.50 36.26
N GLN A 71 26.74 10.80 35.43
CA GLN A 71 27.20 11.33 34.14
C GLN A 71 26.04 11.37 33.13
N VAL A 72 25.39 12.52 33.00
CA VAL A 72 24.51 12.80 31.87
C VAL A 72 25.37 13.10 30.65
N LEU A 73 25.80 12.05 29.94
CA LEU A 73 26.61 12.19 28.73
C LEU A 73 25.71 12.54 27.54
N VAL A 74 25.19 13.77 27.55
CA VAL A 74 24.53 14.36 26.38
C VAL A 74 25.58 14.45 25.28
N THR A 75 25.45 13.63 24.24
CA THR A 75 26.14 13.88 22.97
C THR A 75 25.41 15.02 22.28
N GLY A 76 25.69 16.25 22.73
CA GLY A 76 25.16 17.47 22.14
C GLY A 76 25.52 17.55 20.65
N ALA A 77 24.73 18.31 19.91
CA ALA A 77 25.05 18.58 18.51
C ALA A 77 26.35 19.37 18.43
N GLU A 78 27.38 18.77 17.81
CA GLU A 78 28.45 19.58 17.22
C GLU A 78 27.87 20.25 15.97
N GLU A 79 27.38 21.47 16.14
CA GLU A 79 27.16 22.44 15.05
C GLU A 79 28.53 22.82 14.44
N GLY A 80 29.14 21.86 13.75
CA GLY A 80 30.56 21.92 13.36
C GLY A 80 31.08 20.80 12.45
N SER A 81 30.26 19.83 12.02
CA SER A 81 30.72 18.80 11.07
C SER A 81 29.64 18.24 10.11
N GLU A 82 29.13 19.07 9.20
CA GLU A 82 28.19 18.68 8.11
C GLU A 82 28.75 17.69 7.06
N LYS A 83 29.80 16.91 7.38
CA LYS A 83 30.45 15.98 6.45
C LYS A 83 30.71 14.57 7.02
N SER A 84 30.05 14.18 8.11
CA SER A 84 29.87 12.75 8.45
C SER A 84 28.47 12.27 8.03
N GLY A 85 28.41 11.33 7.09
CA GLY A 85 27.18 11.03 6.35
C GLY A 85 26.10 10.25 7.12
N ARG A 86 24.84 10.37 6.67
CA ARG A 86 23.62 9.73 7.24
C ARG A 86 23.56 8.19 7.10
N LYS A 87 24.70 7.51 7.05
CA LYS A 87 24.80 6.11 6.66
C LYS A 87 24.25 5.16 7.73
N ILE A 88 23.11 4.55 7.45
CA ILE A 88 22.49 3.52 8.29
C ILE A 88 23.46 2.33 8.45
N PRO A 89 23.73 1.83 9.67
CA PRO A 89 24.55 0.64 9.86
C PRO A 89 23.92 -0.61 9.24
N LYS A 90 24.73 -1.50 8.65
CA LYS A 90 24.24 -2.78 8.12
C LYS A 90 23.60 -3.60 9.25
N GLY A 91 22.35 -4.03 9.07
CA GLY A 91 21.59 -4.75 10.09
C GLY A 91 20.77 -3.88 11.06
N ALA A 92 20.92 -2.55 11.03
CA ALA A 92 20.17 -1.67 11.94
C ALA A 92 18.72 -1.47 11.49
N LEU A 93 18.50 -1.17 10.19
CA LEU A 93 17.18 -1.23 9.56
C LEU A 93 16.93 -2.65 9.04
N LEU A 94 15.78 -3.21 9.38
CA LEU A 94 15.37 -4.58 9.04
C LEU A 94 14.32 -4.61 7.91
N ALA A 95 13.37 -3.68 7.89
CA ALA A 95 12.39 -3.53 6.81
C ALA A 95 11.75 -2.13 6.77
N THR A 96 11.28 -1.71 5.60
CA THR A 96 10.49 -0.48 5.38
C THR A 96 9.11 -0.81 4.79
N LEU A 97 8.05 -0.59 5.56
CA LEU A 97 6.67 -0.88 5.15
C LEU A 97 6.02 0.42 4.64
N ALA A 98 5.77 0.50 3.34
CA ALA A 98 5.20 1.67 2.66
C ALA A 98 3.83 1.34 2.05
N TYR A 99 2.86 1.01 2.90
CA TYR A 99 1.52 0.55 2.50
C TYR A 99 0.37 1.53 2.82
N HIS A 100 0.60 2.52 3.69
CA HIS A 100 -0.38 3.58 3.97
C HIS A 100 -0.31 4.67 2.90
N ALA A 101 -1.44 5.34 2.65
CA ALA A 101 -1.52 6.50 1.76
C ALA A 101 -1.40 7.84 2.50
N GLY A 102 -1.67 7.88 3.81
CA GLY A 102 -1.51 9.03 4.70
C GLY A 102 -0.45 8.81 5.78
N ALA A 103 -0.29 9.75 6.72
CA ALA A 103 0.65 9.57 7.81
C ALA A 103 0.24 8.41 8.71
N VAL A 104 1.23 7.77 9.35
CA VAL A 104 0.99 6.59 10.20
C VAL A 104 1.02 7.01 11.66
N ASN A 105 -0.18 7.20 12.21
CA ASN A 105 -0.45 7.71 13.55
C ASN A 105 -0.15 6.73 14.67
N CYS A 106 -0.24 5.42 14.42
CA CYS A 106 0.03 4.40 15.43
C CYS A 106 0.67 3.14 14.85
N VAL A 107 1.57 2.52 15.61
CA VAL A 107 2.07 1.14 15.41
C VAL A 107 2.09 0.39 16.74
N ARG A 108 1.63 -0.87 16.73
CA ARG A 108 1.70 -1.77 17.89
C ARG A 108 1.97 -3.22 17.47
N PHE A 109 2.95 -3.86 18.10
CA PHE A 109 3.15 -5.30 17.97
C PHE A 109 2.05 -6.06 18.74
N SER A 110 1.68 -7.24 18.25
CA SER A 110 0.90 -8.19 19.05
C SER A 110 1.76 -8.74 20.20
N PRO A 111 1.18 -9.05 21.38
CA PRO A 111 1.91 -9.64 22.50
C PRO A 111 2.69 -10.92 22.16
N ASP A 112 2.21 -11.72 21.20
CA ASP A 112 2.90 -12.91 20.69
C ASP A 112 4.06 -12.61 19.71
N GLY A 113 4.24 -11.35 19.32
CA GLY A 113 5.28 -10.89 18.39
C GLY A 113 5.09 -11.32 16.92
N HIS A 114 4.02 -12.04 16.57
CA HIS A 114 3.80 -12.54 15.20
C HIS A 114 3.25 -11.48 14.25
N PHE A 115 2.49 -10.51 14.77
CA PHE A 115 1.83 -9.47 13.99
C PHE A 115 2.27 -8.06 14.41
N LEU A 116 2.16 -7.14 13.46
CA LEU A 116 2.22 -5.70 13.69
C LEU A 116 0.91 -5.11 13.16
N ALA A 117 0.26 -4.24 13.93
CA ALA A 117 -0.86 -3.44 13.48
C ALA A 117 -0.46 -1.97 13.37
N SER A 118 -0.99 -1.27 12.38
CA SER A 118 -0.84 0.17 12.21
C SER A 118 -2.13 0.86 11.77
N GLY A 119 -2.25 2.14 12.07
CA GLY A 119 -3.34 2.99 11.64
C GLY A 119 -2.85 4.39 11.28
N GLY A 120 -3.57 5.08 10.40
CA GLY A 120 -3.19 6.37 9.87
C GLY A 120 -4.36 7.18 9.30
N ASP A 121 -4.00 8.28 8.63
CA ASP A 121 -4.96 9.26 8.05
C ASP A 121 -5.71 8.73 6.81
N ASP A 122 -5.34 7.55 6.30
CA ASP A 122 -6.06 6.90 5.21
C ASP A 122 -7.32 6.13 5.66
N SER A 123 -7.69 6.23 6.94
CA SER A 123 -8.79 5.52 7.62
C SER A 123 -8.69 3.98 7.58
N VAL A 124 -7.50 3.45 7.27
CA VAL A 124 -7.24 2.00 7.18
C VAL A 124 -6.44 1.50 8.38
N VAL A 125 -6.88 0.40 9.02
CA VAL A 125 -5.97 -0.38 9.87
C VAL A 125 -5.26 -1.41 8.98
N LEU A 126 -3.93 -1.47 9.03
CA LEU A 126 -3.15 -2.47 8.32
C LEU A 126 -2.58 -3.49 9.31
N THR A 127 -2.71 -4.77 8.97
CA THR A 127 -2.08 -5.90 9.67
C THR A 127 -0.91 -6.43 8.86
N TYR A 128 0.25 -6.58 9.48
CA TYR A 128 1.44 -7.20 8.89
C TYR A 128 1.80 -8.49 9.61
N GLU A 129 2.28 -9.46 8.85
CA GLU A 129 2.84 -10.73 9.34
C GLU A 129 4.29 -10.85 8.86
N ARG A 130 5.19 -11.26 9.74
CA ARG A 130 6.60 -11.52 9.39
C ARG A 130 6.75 -12.94 8.87
N LEU A 131 7.06 -13.06 7.58
CA LEU A 131 7.30 -14.33 6.92
C LEU A 131 8.77 -14.76 7.05
N ALA A 132 9.06 -16.02 6.73
CA ALA A 132 10.42 -16.52 6.61
C ALA A 132 11.03 -16.12 5.24
N GLY A 133 12.35 -16.05 5.19
CA GLY A 133 13.13 -15.60 4.02
C GLY A 133 13.62 -14.15 4.14
N ALA A 134 14.49 -13.76 3.21
CA ALA A 134 14.95 -12.38 3.07
C ALA A 134 13.79 -11.45 2.68
N GLY A 135 13.91 -10.17 3.01
CA GLY A 135 13.01 -9.14 2.52
C GLY A 135 13.08 -8.96 1.00
N ARG A 136 12.26 -8.04 0.48
CA ARG A 136 12.29 -7.72 -0.95
C ARG A 136 13.54 -6.89 -1.25
N ALA A 137 14.09 -7.06 -2.45
CA ALA A 137 14.91 -6.01 -3.05
C ALA A 137 14.09 -4.71 -3.03
N GLY A 138 14.70 -3.61 -2.59
CA GLY A 138 14.01 -2.33 -2.47
C GLY A 138 13.45 -1.85 -3.80
N ALA A 139 12.43 -0.98 -3.76
CA ALA A 139 11.89 -0.37 -4.97
C ALA A 139 13.02 0.29 -5.79
N PHE A 140 12.93 0.21 -7.12
CA PHE A 140 14.01 0.62 -8.04
C PHE A 140 14.53 2.04 -7.70
N GLY A 141 15.81 2.13 -7.32
CA GLY A 141 16.45 3.35 -6.82
C GLY A 141 16.67 3.43 -5.29
N SER A 142 16.12 2.49 -4.50
CA SER A 142 16.40 2.40 -3.06
C SER A 142 17.86 2.00 -2.80
N GLN A 143 18.59 2.82 -2.03
CA GLN A 143 19.93 2.52 -1.53
C GLN A 143 19.96 1.46 -0.39
N VAL A 144 18.78 1.01 0.08
CA VAL A 144 18.65 0.06 1.18
C VAL A 144 17.75 -1.10 0.77
N GLU A 145 18.21 -2.32 1.05
CA GLU A 145 17.49 -3.58 0.87
C GLU A 145 16.75 -3.95 2.17
N ASP A 146 15.54 -4.49 2.09
CA ASP A 146 14.85 -5.03 3.26
C ASP A 146 15.47 -6.38 3.65
N ILE A 147 15.92 -6.50 4.90
CA ILE A 147 16.52 -7.74 5.44
C ILE A 147 15.42 -8.75 5.76
N GLU A 148 14.26 -8.30 6.27
CA GLU A 148 13.15 -9.14 6.71
C GLU A 148 11.93 -9.09 5.78
N ASN A 149 11.34 -10.26 5.53
CA ASN A 149 10.11 -10.40 4.75
C ASN A 149 8.86 -10.06 5.59
N TRP A 150 8.46 -8.78 5.59
CA TRP A 150 7.20 -8.34 6.19
C TRP A 150 6.11 -8.16 5.13
N ARG A 151 4.96 -8.80 5.34
CA ARG A 151 3.83 -8.78 4.39
C ARG A 151 2.59 -8.16 5.03
N CYS A 152 2.04 -7.12 4.41
CA CYS A 152 0.67 -6.68 4.70
C CYS A 152 -0.32 -7.80 4.32
N ARG A 153 -1.16 -8.21 5.27
CA ARG A 153 -2.16 -9.26 5.09
C ARG A 153 -3.39 -8.73 4.37
N LYS A 154 -4.13 -7.80 5.00
CA LYS A 154 -5.36 -7.22 4.44
C LYS A 154 -5.62 -5.80 4.97
N PRO A 155 -6.00 -4.84 4.12
CA PRO A 155 -6.45 -3.53 4.58
C PRO A 155 -7.84 -3.61 5.23
N LEU A 156 -7.96 -3.06 6.43
CA LEU A 156 -9.18 -3.08 7.23
C LEU A 156 -9.85 -1.71 7.20
N ARG A 157 -10.86 -1.58 6.34
CA ARG A 157 -11.64 -0.34 6.14
C ARG A 157 -13.04 -0.53 6.72
N ALA A 158 -13.27 0.08 7.89
CA ALA A 158 -14.58 0.15 8.54
C ALA A 158 -14.77 1.41 9.40
N HIS A 159 -13.68 2.12 9.74
CA HIS A 159 -13.74 3.50 10.22
C HIS A 159 -14.08 4.46 9.08
N LEU A 160 -14.61 5.63 9.44
CA LEU A 160 -15.00 6.71 8.50
C LEU A 160 -14.04 7.92 8.55
N GLY A 161 -13.00 7.85 9.36
CA GLY A 161 -11.98 8.89 9.50
C GLY A 161 -10.67 8.32 10.05
N ASP A 162 -9.71 9.22 10.27
CA ASP A 162 -8.34 8.90 10.66
C ASP A 162 -8.28 7.99 11.89
N ILE A 163 -7.36 7.03 11.89
CA ILE A 163 -7.13 6.15 13.04
C ILE A 163 -6.05 6.77 13.91
N THR A 164 -6.34 6.95 15.19
CA THR A 164 -5.48 7.63 16.16
C THR A 164 -4.59 6.63 16.91
N ASP A 165 -5.16 5.50 17.33
CA ASP A 165 -4.53 4.53 18.21
C ASP A 165 -5.06 3.10 17.98
N VAL A 166 -4.27 2.10 18.37
CA VAL A 166 -4.59 0.66 18.26
C VAL A 166 -4.13 -0.04 19.53
N ALA A 167 -4.85 -1.06 20.01
CA ALA A 167 -4.40 -1.92 21.10
C ALA A 167 -4.79 -3.39 20.92
N TRP A 168 -3.86 -4.29 21.26
CA TRP A 168 -4.02 -5.74 21.11
C TRP A 168 -4.59 -6.40 22.38
N SER A 169 -5.38 -7.45 22.19
CA SER A 169 -5.74 -8.44 23.21
C SER A 169 -4.47 -9.14 23.72
N SER A 170 -4.42 -9.46 25.02
CA SER A 170 -3.30 -10.23 25.61
C SER A 170 -3.11 -11.60 24.95
N GLU A 171 -4.20 -12.25 24.54
CA GLU A 171 -4.22 -13.51 23.79
C GLU A 171 -3.85 -13.35 22.30
N SER A 172 -3.60 -12.12 21.82
CA SER A 172 -3.37 -11.77 20.40
C SER A 172 -4.49 -12.20 19.42
N ASP A 173 -5.65 -12.64 19.92
CA ASP A 173 -6.80 -13.11 19.13
C ASP A 173 -7.60 -11.98 18.46
N ARG A 174 -7.55 -10.80 19.09
CA ARG A 174 -8.26 -9.57 18.78
C ARG A 174 -7.37 -8.36 18.97
N PHE A 175 -7.80 -7.25 18.41
CA PHE A 175 -7.31 -5.91 18.73
C PHE A 175 -8.46 -4.92 18.53
N CYS A 176 -8.28 -3.68 18.99
CA CYS A 176 -9.19 -2.58 18.72
C CYS A 176 -8.44 -1.39 18.08
N SER A 177 -9.17 -0.58 17.34
CA SER A 177 -8.71 0.70 16.78
C SER A 177 -9.62 1.85 17.22
N ALA A 178 -9.04 2.99 17.55
CA ALA A 178 -9.74 4.24 17.84
C ALA A 178 -9.65 5.20 16.66
N SER A 179 -10.69 6.01 16.44
CA SER A 179 -10.75 6.93 15.31
C SER A 179 -11.35 8.29 15.65
N VAL A 180 -10.98 9.26 14.82
CA VAL A 180 -11.61 10.57 14.64
C VAL A 180 -13.11 10.46 14.32
N ASP A 181 -13.61 9.31 13.87
CA ASP A 181 -15.06 9.06 13.63
C ASP A 181 -15.93 8.90 14.89
N ASN A 182 -15.39 9.22 16.08
CA ASN A 182 -15.97 9.05 17.42
C ASN A 182 -16.18 7.59 17.87
N THR A 183 -15.68 6.59 17.15
CA THR A 183 -15.93 5.16 17.48
C THR A 183 -14.66 4.35 17.71
N VAL A 184 -14.83 3.19 18.34
CA VAL A 184 -13.77 2.17 18.51
C VAL A 184 -14.24 0.88 17.86
N ILE A 185 -13.47 0.33 16.92
CA ILE A 185 -13.82 -0.95 16.27
C ILE A 185 -12.96 -2.06 16.83
N VAL A 186 -13.60 -3.18 17.20
CA VAL A 186 -12.94 -4.41 17.66
C VAL A 186 -12.81 -5.37 16.48
N TRP A 187 -11.62 -5.90 16.27
CA TRP A 187 -11.26 -6.75 15.13
C TRP A 187 -10.85 -8.16 15.57
N SER A 188 -11.04 -9.13 14.69
CA SER A 188 -10.46 -10.48 14.84
C SER A 188 -9.14 -10.58 14.07
N ALA A 189 -8.03 -10.81 14.76
CA ALA A 189 -6.71 -10.99 14.13
C ALA A 189 -6.62 -12.26 13.26
N ARG A 190 -7.43 -13.28 13.59
CA ARG A 190 -7.54 -14.51 12.81
C ARG A 190 -8.32 -14.32 11.51
N THR A 191 -9.46 -13.63 11.55
CA THR A 191 -10.41 -13.58 10.40
C THR A 191 -10.41 -12.26 9.62
N GLU A 192 -9.75 -11.22 10.13
CA GLU A 192 -9.57 -9.91 9.47
C GLU A 192 -10.91 -9.28 9.05
N LYS A 193 -11.80 -9.25 10.05
CA LYS A 193 -13.14 -8.68 10.06
C LYS A 193 -13.35 -7.87 11.34
N ALA A 194 -14.13 -6.81 11.24
CA ALA A 194 -14.72 -6.15 12.40
C ALA A 194 -15.69 -7.13 13.07
N LEU A 195 -15.62 -7.20 14.40
CA LEU A 195 -16.50 -7.99 15.26
C LEU A 195 -17.63 -7.12 15.81
N VAL A 196 -17.27 -5.96 16.37
CA VAL A 196 -18.19 -4.99 16.98
C VAL A 196 -17.66 -3.57 16.75
N LYS A 197 -18.58 -2.63 16.54
CA LYS A 197 -18.32 -1.18 16.56
C LYS A 197 -18.87 -0.63 17.88
N LEU A 198 -18.02 0.04 18.65
CA LEU A 198 -18.34 0.62 19.95
C LEU A 198 -18.67 2.11 19.75
N GLU A 199 -19.91 2.48 20.03
CA GLU A 199 -20.44 3.84 19.85
C GLU A 199 -20.92 4.37 21.22
N GLY A 200 -20.59 5.62 21.56
CA GLY A 200 -20.90 6.19 22.89
C GLY A 200 -20.00 7.34 23.35
N HIS A 201 -18.86 7.55 22.67
CA HIS A 201 -18.12 8.81 22.76
C HIS A 201 -18.82 9.91 21.94
N ASN A 202 -18.78 11.14 22.45
CA ASN A 202 -19.39 12.32 21.82
C ASN A 202 -18.35 13.22 21.12
N GLY A 203 -17.16 12.69 20.83
CA GLY A 203 -16.04 13.40 20.25
C GLY A 203 -14.89 12.46 19.88
N LEU A 204 -13.86 13.00 19.24
CA LEU A 204 -12.79 12.25 18.58
C LEU A 204 -12.14 11.26 19.57
N VAL A 205 -12.03 9.98 19.22
CA VAL A 205 -11.34 9.00 20.09
C VAL A 205 -9.86 9.01 19.73
N LYS A 206 -9.00 9.26 20.72
CA LYS A 206 -7.57 9.56 20.56
C LYS A 206 -6.63 8.55 21.21
N GLY A 207 -7.20 7.54 21.87
CA GLY A 207 -6.45 6.48 22.53
C GLY A 207 -7.33 5.29 22.86
N VAL A 208 -6.73 4.09 22.85
CA VAL A 208 -7.39 2.87 23.29
C VAL A 208 -6.40 1.92 23.98
N ALA A 209 -6.84 1.25 25.05
CA ALA A 209 -6.02 0.30 25.80
C ALA A 209 -6.82 -0.94 26.19
N TRP A 210 -6.28 -2.12 25.86
CA TRP A 210 -6.84 -3.41 26.24
C TRP A 210 -6.35 -3.82 27.64
N ASP A 211 -7.24 -4.37 28.46
CA ASP A 211 -6.94 -4.94 29.78
C ASP A 211 -6.14 -6.25 29.64
N PRO A 212 -4.98 -6.45 30.28
CA PRO A 212 -4.24 -7.72 30.18
C PRO A 212 -5.05 -8.93 30.69
N ILE A 213 -6.01 -8.72 31.59
CA ILE A 213 -6.94 -9.76 32.09
C ILE A 213 -8.04 -10.06 31.06
N GLY A 214 -8.13 -9.29 29.99
CA GLY A 214 -9.04 -9.48 28.87
C GLY A 214 -10.51 -9.20 29.18
N LYS A 215 -10.85 -8.54 30.31
CA LYS A 215 -12.24 -8.20 30.68
C LYS A 215 -12.71 -6.87 30.15
N PHE A 216 -11.80 -5.91 29.98
CA PHE A 216 -12.14 -4.54 29.62
C PHE A 216 -11.32 -4.00 28.43
N VAL A 217 -11.91 -3.03 27.72
CA VAL A 217 -11.19 -2.10 26.86
C VAL A 217 -11.46 -0.70 27.41
N ALA A 218 -10.43 0.13 27.51
CA ALA A 218 -10.56 1.53 27.86
C ALA A 218 -10.32 2.39 26.61
N SER A 219 -11.13 3.43 26.38
CA SER A 219 -10.92 4.41 25.31
C SER A 219 -11.00 5.83 25.84
N GLN A 220 -10.18 6.74 25.30
CA GLN A 220 -10.13 8.15 25.69
C GLN A 220 -10.47 9.08 24.52
N SER A 221 -11.25 10.13 24.79
CA SER A 221 -11.82 11.03 23.77
C SER A 221 -11.72 12.50 24.17
N ASP A 222 -11.77 13.38 23.17
CA ASP A 222 -11.97 14.84 23.33
C ASP A 222 -13.30 15.19 24.01
N ASP A 223 -14.24 14.26 24.15
CA ASP A 223 -15.47 14.43 24.94
C ASP A 223 -15.25 14.53 26.46
N LYS A 224 -13.98 14.59 26.89
CA LYS A 224 -13.51 14.65 28.27
C LYS A 224 -13.95 13.45 29.10
N SER A 225 -13.98 12.26 28.49
CA SER A 225 -14.21 11.03 29.22
C SER A 225 -13.31 9.88 28.78
N VAL A 226 -13.05 8.99 29.74
CA VAL A 226 -12.58 7.62 29.48
C VAL A 226 -13.79 6.69 29.60
N ILE A 227 -14.08 5.90 28.57
CA ILE A 227 -15.12 4.87 28.61
C ILE A 227 -14.45 3.50 28.79
N ILE A 228 -15.02 2.71 29.71
CA ILE A 228 -14.63 1.33 30.00
C ILE A 228 -15.70 0.41 29.41
N TRP A 229 -15.32 -0.39 28.42
CA TRP A 229 -16.18 -1.34 27.70
C TRP A 229 -15.90 -2.76 28.18
N ARG A 230 -16.94 -3.58 28.39
CA ARG A 230 -16.81 -4.98 28.81
C ARG A 230 -16.63 -5.89 27.59
N THR A 231 -15.60 -6.73 27.56
CA THR A 231 -15.25 -7.57 26.38
C THR A 231 -16.20 -8.75 26.12
N ASN A 232 -17.07 -9.09 27.09
CA ASN A 232 -18.01 -10.21 26.99
C ASN A 232 -19.24 -9.88 26.13
N ASP A 233 -19.77 -8.65 26.27
CA ASP A 233 -21.03 -8.19 25.68
C ASP A 233 -20.90 -6.84 24.95
N TRP A 234 -19.73 -6.19 25.05
CA TRP A 234 -19.38 -4.90 24.44
C TRP A 234 -20.18 -3.69 24.95
N ASN A 235 -20.85 -3.85 26.10
CA ASN A 235 -21.54 -2.77 26.79
C ASN A 235 -20.56 -1.84 27.54
N ILE A 236 -21.00 -0.61 27.80
CA ILE A 236 -20.31 0.32 28.69
C ILE A 236 -20.45 -0.18 30.14
N GLU A 237 -19.33 -0.51 30.78
CA GLU A 237 -19.24 -0.77 32.21
C GLU A 237 -19.22 0.54 33.00
N LYS A 238 -18.45 1.53 32.51
CA LYS A 238 -18.27 2.82 33.19
C LYS A 238 -17.87 3.94 32.25
N ARG A 239 -18.26 5.17 32.56
CA ARG A 239 -17.73 6.41 31.96
C ARG A 239 -17.11 7.28 33.06
N ILE A 240 -15.87 7.69 32.87
CA ILE A 240 -15.07 8.43 33.84
C ILE A 240 -14.79 9.82 33.24
N ALA A 241 -15.46 10.85 33.76
CA ALA A 241 -15.33 12.23 33.28
C ALA A 241 -14.81 13.21 34.34
N ALA A 242 -14.89 12.88 35.64
CA ALA A 242 -14.64 13.83 36.73
C ALA A 242 -13.22 14.47 36.70
N PRO A 243 -12.11 13.72 36.51
CA PRO A 243 -10.77 14.32 36.43
C PRO A 243 -10.53 15.19 35.19
N PHE A 244 -11.35 15.03 34.15
CA PHE A 244 -11.21 15.73 32.88
C PHE A 244 -12.18 16.90 32.73
N ALA A 245 -13.12 17.10 33.66
CA ALA A 245 -14.13 18.15 33.57
C ALA A 245 -13.52 19.56 33.46
N GLU A 246 -12.44 19.81 34.21
CA GLU A 246 -11.67 21.07 34.18
C GLU A 246 -10.63 21.16 33.03
N ALA A 247 -10.49 20.13 32.18
CA ALA A 247 -9.60 20.16 31.02
C ALA A 247 -9.97 21.31 30.08
N ILE A 248 -9.02 22.21 29.81
CA ILE A 248 -9.25 23.43 29.04
C ILE A 248 -9.21 23.12 27.53
N LEU A 249 -10.16 23.67 26.76
CA LEU A 249 -10.27 23.51 25.31
C LEU A 249 -9.80 24.74 24.51
N HIS A 250 -9.23 25.74 25.19
CA HIS A 250 -8.79 26.99 24.56
C HIS A 250 -7.45 26.84 23.81
N ASP A 251 -7.27 27.71 22.83
CA ASP A 251 -6.00 28.06 22.18
C ASP A 251 -5.25 26.90 21.50
N ASN A 252 -5.99 26.01 20.83
CA ASN A 252 -5.49 24.94 19.95
C ASN A 252 -4.51 23.92 20.57
N ASN A 253 -4.18 24.01 21.86
CA ASN A 253 -3.22 23.11 22.52
C ASN A 253 -3.78 21.70 22.80
N LEU A 254 -4.84 21.28 22.10
CA LEU A 254 -5.34 19.92 22.15
C LEU A 254 -4.22 18.93 21.80
N ALA A 255 -4.07 17.90 22.62
CA ALA A 255 -3.25 16.74 22.29
C ALA A 255 -3.97 15.93 21.20
N PHE A 256 -3.30 15.64 20.08
CA PHE A 256 -3.88 14.79 19.03
C PHE A 256 -3.87 13.30 19.43
N PHE A 257 -2.85 12.87 20.17
CA PHE A 257 -2.74 11.53 20.77
C PHE A 257 -3.07 11.58 22.27
N LEU A 258 -3.77 10.56 22.78
CA LEU A 258 -4.08 10.38 24.20
C LEU A 258 -3.78 8.93 24.62
N ARG A 259 -2.50 8.54 24.66
CA ARG A 259 -2.10 7.13 24.88
C ARG A 259 -2.30 6.73 26.35
N LEU A 260 -3.51 6.29 26.68
CA LEU A 260 -3.82 5.61 27.96
C LEU A 260 -3.27 4.16 27.96
N ASN A 261 -3.06 3.58 29.14
CA ASN A 261 -2.48 2.23 29.24
C ASN A 261 -2.83 1.52 30.56
N TRP A 262 -2.98 0.19 30.51
CA TRP A 262 -3.16 -0.66 31.70
C TRP A 262 -1.81 -1.14 32.26
N SER A 263 -1.71 -1.29 33.59
CA SER A 263 -0.56 -1.96 34.22
C SER A 263 -0.52 -3.44 33.80
N PRO A 264 0.67 -4.10 33.68
CA PRO A 264 0.75 -5.48 33.22
C PRO A 264 0.04 -6.48 34.16
N CYS A 265 0.00 -6.18 35.45
CA CYS A 265 -0.78 -6.93 36.45
C CYS A 265 -2.30 -6.65 36.37
N GLY A 266 -2.75 -5.72 35.52
CA GLY A 266 -4.16 -5.35 35.34
C GLY A 266 -4.78 -4.59 36.53
N SER A 267 -3.98 -4.19 37.52
CA SER A 267 -4.43 -3.49 38.75
C SER A 267 -4.90 -2.06 38.53
N SER A 268 -4.42 -1.41 37.47
CA SER A 268 -4.45 0.05 37.35
C SER A 268 -4.49 0.49 35.89
N LEU A 269 -5.14 1.62 35.63
CA LEU A 269 -5.26 2.26 34.32
C LEU A 269 -4.77 3.69 34.42
N VAL A 270 -3.72 4.06 33.68
CA VAL A 270 -3.28 5.45 33.54
C VAL A 270 -3.95 6.08 32.32
N ALA A 271 -4.53 7.26 32.50
CA ALA A 271 -5.07 8.10 31.42
C ALA A 271 -4.31 9.42 31.35
N THR A 272 -4.54 10.18 30.26
CA THR A 272 -3.71 11.33 29.87
C THR A 272 -4.52 12.63 29.85
N ASN A 273 -3.87 13.78 29.69
CA ASN A 273 -4.49 15.10 29.48
C ASN A 273 -5.64 15.47 30.44
N ALA A 274 -5.40 15.37 31.75
CA ALA A 274 -6.24 16.01 32.76
C ALA A 274 -5.62 17.34 33.22
N TYR A 275 -6.42 18.19 33.87
CA TYR A 275 -6.00 19.52 34.31
C TYR A 275 -6.76 19.94 35.57
N ALA A 276 -6.05 20.54 36.53
CA ALA A 276 -6.64 21.09 37.75
C ALA A 276 -6.60 22.62 37.70
N LYS A 277 -7.76 23.25 37.50
CA LYS A 277 -7.89 24.71 37.32
C LYS A 277 -7.53 25.50 38.58
N LYS A 278 -7.69 24.90 39.76
CA LYS A 278 -7.34 25.52 41.06
C LYS A 278 -5.84 25.74 41.26
N THR A 279 -5.02 24.85 40.70
CA THR A 279 -3.55 24.88 40.78
C THR A 279 -2.88 25.29 39.47
N ALA A 280 -3.66 25.38 38.38
CA ALA A 280 -3.21 25.60 37.01
C ALA A 280 -2.19 24.55 36.50
N THR A 281 -2.35 23.30 36.92
CA THR A 281 -1.42 22.20 36.63
C THR A 281 -2.02 21.13 35.73
N HIS A 282 -1.25 20.67 34.74
CA HIS A 282 -1.53 19.45 33.99
C HIS A 282 -1.24 18.20 34.83
N LEU A 283 -2.03 17.14 34.63
CA LEU A 283 -1.91 15.90 35.37
C LEU A 283 -2.33 14.66 34.57
N ALA A 284 -1.87 13.49 35.01
CA ALA A 284 -2.24 12.19 34.48
C ALA A 284 -2.85 11.32 35.60
N PRO A 285 -4.17 11.05 35.59
CA PRO A 285 -4.82 10.25 36.61
C PRO A 285 -4.57 8.74 36.40
N MET A 286 -4.12 8.06 37.44
CA MET A 286 -4.10 6.59 37.50
C MET A 286 -5.27 6.08 38.34
N PHE A 287 -6.23 5.40 37.69
CA PHE A 287 -7.36 4.75 38.34
C PHE A 287 -6.98 3.38 38.91
N SER A 288 -7.43 3.07 40.12
CA SER A 288 -7.30 1.72 40.69
C SER A 288 -8.48 0.82 40.30
N ARG A 289 -8.20 -0.43 39.92
CA ARG A 289 -9.22 -1.44 39.65
C ARG A 289 -9.89 -1.97 40.92
N GLU A 290 -9.18 -1.95 42.04
CA GLU A 290 -9.69 -2.43 43.33
C GLU A 290 -10.86 -1.59 43.84
N SER A 291 -10.87 -0.28 43.55
CA SER A 291 -12.01 0.62 43.79
C SER A 291 -13.04 0.63 42.64
N GLY A 292 -12.97 -0.31 41.70
CA GLY A 292 -13.82 -0.32 40.51
C GLY A 292 -13.63 0.93 39.63
N LEU A 293 -12.41 1.48 39.59
CA LEU A 293 -12.02 2.67 38.84
C LEU A 293 -12.78 3.95 39.31
N THR A 294 -13.11 4.09 40.59
CA THR A 294 -13.52 5.40 41.16
C THR A 294 -12.29 6.21 41.56
N ASP A 295 -11.43 5.56 42.34
CA ASP A 295 -10.35 6.23 43.05
C ASP A 295 -9.14 6.34 42.14
N HIS A 296 -8.51 7.51 42.14
CA HIS A 296 -7.37 7.84 41.30
C HIS A 296 -6.25 8.48 42.10
N VAL A 297 -5.02 8.26 41.62
CA VAL A 297 -3.82 8.96 42.07
C VAL A 297 -3.34 9.83 40.90
N ASP A 298 -3.26 11.13 41.12
CA ASP A 298 -2.85 12.08 40.09
C ASP A 298 -1.34 12.29 40.08
N PHE A 299 -0.73 12.11 38.91
CA PHE A 299 0.65 12.49 38.67
C PHE A 299 0.72 13.96 38.22
N ILE A 300 1.39 14.80 39.00
CA ILE A 300 1.45 16.26 38.84
C ILE A 300 2.92 16.67 38.76
N GLY A 301 3.32 17.37 37.70
CA GLY A 301 4.71 17.85 37.54
C GLY A 301 5.10 18.35 36.16
N HIS A 302 4.39 17.92 35.11
CA HIS A 302 4.56 18.42 33.75
C HIS A 302 4.02 19.85 33.58
N ARG A 303 4.66 20.63 32.71
CA ARG A 303 4.36 22.05 32.47
C ARG A 303 3.21 22.24 31.47
N GLU A 304 3.03 21.25 30.59
CA GLU A 304 2.12 21.20 29.45
C GLU A 304 1.30 19.90 29.49
N PRO A 305 0.32 19.67 28.59
CA PRO A 305 -0.43 18.42 28.54
C PRO A 305 0.44 17.16 28.48
N VAL A 306 0.21 16.24 29.43
CA VAL A 306 0.67 14.85 29.36
C VAL A 306 -0.16 14.12 28.31
N VAL A 307 0.48 13.51 27.31
CA VAL A 307 -0.18 12.88 26.14
C VAL A 307 0.09 11.39 26.01
N VAL A 308 1.05 10.86 26.79
CA VAL A 308 1.37 9.43 26.88
C VAL A 308 1.46 9.00 28.34
N GLY A 309 0.87 7.85 28.67
CA GLY A 309 1.24 7.05 29.83
C GLY A 309 1.52 5.61 29.41
N ARG A 310 2.72 5.08 29.69
CA ARG A 310 3.12 3.71 29.34
C ARG A 310 3.69 3.00 30.56
N PHE A 311 3.01 1.97 31.04
CA PHE A 311 3.55 1.09 32.08
C PHE A 311 4.69 0.25 31.52
N SER A 312 5.67 -0.07 32.36
CA SER A 312 6.66 -1.09 32.04
C SER A 312 5.99 -2.47 31.98
N PRO A 313 6.40 -3.35 31.04
CA PRO A 313 5.93 -4.74 30.98
C PRO A 313 6.53 -5.63 32.08
N ARG A 314 7.51 -5.12 32.85
CA ARG A 314 8.18 -5.84 33.95
C ARG A 314 7.75 -5.28 35.31
N LEU A 315 7.63 -6.14 36.31
CA LEU A 315 7.59 -5.73 37.72
C LEU A 315 9.01 -5.50 38.27
N TYR A 316 9.14 -4.62 39.25
CA TYR A 316 10.41 -4.28 39.93
C TYR A 316 10.31 -4.49 41.44
N SER A 317 11.46 -4.52 42.11
CA SER A 317 11.60 -4.64 43.55
C SER A 317 12.84 -3.89 44.05
N ARG A 318 12.82 -3.39 45.29
CA ARG A 318 13.92 -2.52 45.79
C ARG A 318 15.21 -3.28 46.08
N LYS A 319 15.11 -4.57 46.42
CA LYS A 319 16.24 -5.49 46.62
C LYS A 319 16.18 -6.55 45.53
N GLN A 320 17.34 -7.03 45.09
CA GLN A 320 17.42 -8.17 44.18
C GLN A 320 16.84 -9.43 44.84
N PHE A 321 15.92 -10.13 44.17
CA PHE A 321 15.41 -11.42 44.64
C PHE A 321 16.54 -12.45 44.72
N SER A 322 16.61 -13.19 45.83
CA SER A 322 17.52 -14.33 45.92
C SER A 322 16.95 -15.50 45.12
N GLY A 323 17.82 -16.31 44.50
CA GLY A 323 17.41 -17.46 43.66
C GLY A 323 16.68 -18.60 44.38
N LYS A 324 16.34 -18.43 45.67
CA LYS A 324 15.53 -19.36 46.48
C LYS A 324 14.12 -18.82 46.77
N GLU A 325 13.87 -17.53 46.59
CA GLU A 325 12.56 -16.91 46.86
C GLU A 325 11.59 -17.15 45.69
N GLN A 326 10.54 -17.94 45.92
CA GLN A 326 9.52 -18.28 44.91
C GLN A 326 8.25 -17.41 44.97
N LYS A 327 8.15 -16.51 45.96
CA LYS A 327 7.08 -15.51 46.11
C LYS A 327 7.67 -14.18 46.59
N ALA A 328 6.99 -13.07 46.32
CA ALA A 328 7.33 -11.78 46.90
C ALA A 328 7.12 -11.79 48.43
N SER A 329 8.10 -11.29 49.17
CA SER A 329 8.04 -11.12 50.62
C SER A 329 7.52 -9.74 51.00
N LYS A 330 6.95 -9.60 52.21
CA LYS A 330 6.52 -8.28 52.72
C LYS A 330 7.68 -7.29 52.86
N ASP A 331 8.91 -7.80 53.00
CA ASP A 331 10.14 -7.01 53.17
C ASP A 331 10.82 -6.63 51.84
N ASN A 332 10.28 -7.10 50.70
CA ASN A 332 10.68 -6.73 49.34
C ASN A 332 9.47 -6.84 48.37
N PRO A 333 8.44 -5.97 48.52
CA PRO A 333 7.26 -6.02 47.67
C PRO A 333 7.59 -5.66 46.22
N ALA A 334 6.87 -6.30 45.29
CA ALA A 334 6.93 -5.96 43.88
C ALA A 334 6.09 -4.69 43.59
N TYR A 335 6.56 -3.85 42.67
CA TYR A 335 5.85 -2.66 42.19
C TYR A 335 5.94 -2.52 40.66
N THR A 336 5.03 -1.72 40.10
CA THR A 336 5.03 -1.39 38.66
C THR A 336 5.56 0.04 38.48
N CYS A 337 6.35 0.29 37.44
CA CYS A 337 6.74 1.63 37.02
C CYS A 337 5.92 2.09 35.80
N VAL A 338 5.69 3.39 35.70
CA VAL A 338 5.02 4.05 34.57
C VAL A 338 5.83 5.25 34.11
N ALA A 339 5.98 5.38 32.80
CA ALA A 339 6.57 6.56 32.17
C ALA A 339 5.44 7.42 31.57
N LEU A 340 5.54 8.73 31.77
CA LEU A 340 4.65 9.74 31.19
C LEU A 340 5.42 10.55 30.14
N GLY A 341 4.78 10.88 29.03
CA GLY A 341 5.32 11.74 27.97
C GLY A 341 4.44 12.96 27.75
N SER A 342 5.04 14.13 27.54
CA SER A 342 4.36 15.43 27.58
C SER A 342 4.73 16.33 26.40
N LYS A 343 3.86 17.31 26.14
CA LYS A 343 4.12 18.42 25.21
C LYS A 343 5.24 19.36 25.68
N ASP A 344 5.64 19.32 26.95
CA ASP A 344 6.80 20.07 27.47
C ASP A 344 8.16 19.50 27.00
N ARG A 345 8.15 18.63 25.96
CA ARG A 345 9.32 17.99 25.35
C ARG A 345 10.05 17.02 26.28
N GLY A 346 9.47 16.74 27.44
CA GLY A 346 10.04 15.89 28.48
C GLY A 346 9.21 14.63 28.78
N ALA A 347 9.76 13.82 29.69
CA ALA A 347 9.13 12.62 30.21
C ALA A 347 9.44 12.42 31.70
N SER A 348 8.51 11.87 32.47
CA SER A 348 8.68 11.60 33.91
C SER A 348 8.37 10.14 34.25
N LEU A 349 9.06 9.59 35.25
CA LEU A 349 8.88 8.20 35.70
C LEU A 349 8.41 8.13 37.15
N TRP A 350 7.39 7.31 37.35
CA TRP A 350 6.64 7.16 38.59
C TRP A 350 6.53 5.69 38.98
N ILE A 351 6.46 5.43 40.29
CA ILE A 351 6.06 4.12 40.82
C ILE A 351 4.54 4.15 41.00
N ALA A 352 3.84 3.12 40.52
CA ALA A 352 2.39 3.01 40.70
C ALA A 352 2.02 3.06 42.20
N GLY A 353 1.13 3.97 42.59
CA GLY A 353 0.78 4.24 43.99
C GLY A 353 1.73 5.19 44.75
N SER A 354 2.78 5.73 44.11
CA SER A 354 3.63 6.78 44.67
C SER A 354 3.22 8.16 44.16
N SER A 355 2.98 9.12 45.06
CA SER A 355 2.75 10.54 44.73
C SER A 355 4.01 11.33 44.39
N LYS A 356 5.14 10.65 44.14
CA LYS A 356 6.42 11.26 43.74
C LYS A 356 7.03 10.55 42.53
N GLN A 357 7.40 11.33 41.52
CA GLN A 357 8.32 10.93 40.47
C GLN A 357 9.70 10.64 41.05
N PHE A 358 10.40 9.67 40.46
CA PHE A 358 11.77 9.31 40.86
C PHE A 358 12.81 9.65 39.79
N VAL A 359 12.38 9.82 38.52
CA VAL A 359 13.17 10.44 37.44
C VAL A 359 12.30 11.47 36.72
N ASN A 360 12.90 12.60 36.37
CA ASN A 360 12.33 13.59 35.45
C ASN A 360 13.35 13.87 34.34
N LEU A 361 12.87 13.96 33.10
CA LEU A 361 13.67 14.16 31.89
C LEU A 361 13.13 15.40 31.19
N ASP A 362 13.72 16.55 31.49
CA ASP A 362 13.37 17.83 30.87
C ASP A 362 14.03 17.95 29.49
N GLU A 363 13.40 18.68 28.56
CA GLU A 363 13.94 19.06 27.24
C GLU A 363 14.64 17.93 26.44
N MET A 364 14.02 16.74 26.34
CA MET A 364 14.58 15.61 25.59
C MET A 364 14.62 15.83 24.07
N PHE A 365 13.68 16.62 23.55
CA PHE A 365 13.46 16.88 22.12
C PHE A 365 13.27 18.38 21.87
N SER A 366 13.26 18.82 20.60
CA SER A 366 12.85 20.18 20.26
C SER A 366 11.34 20.34 20.06
N GLY A 367 10.61 19.22 19.95
CA GLY A 367 9.14 19.14 19.86
C GLY A 367 8.51 18.21 20.90
N ASP A 368 7.19 18.14 20.91
CA ASP A 368 6.34 17.33 21.80
C ASP A 368 6.78 15.85 21.84
N VAL A 369 6.69 15.19 23.01
CA VAL A 369 6.82 13.73 23.12
C VAL A 369 5.46 13.09 22.84
N VAL A 370 5.36 12.20 21.84
CA VAL A 370 4.06 11.72 21.33
C VAL A 370 3.80 10.22 21.49
N ASP A 371 4.84 9.40 21.72
CA ASP A 371 4.69 7.99 22.05
C ASP A 371 5.89 7.46 22.87
N LEU A 372 5.65 6.42 23.68
CA LEU A 372 6.64 5.78 24.54
C LEU A 372 6.52 4.26 24.47
N ALA A 373 7.66 3.57 24.35
CA ALA A 373 7.74 2.11 24.27
C ALA A 373 8.80 1.54 25.20
N TRP A 374 8.41 0.62 26.08
CA TRP A 374 9.32 -0.10 26.96
C TRP A 374 9.86 -1.37 26.29
N GLY A 375 11.14 -1.66 26.49
CA GLY A 375 11.76 -2.92 26.10
C GLY A 375 11.34 -4.08 27.01
N ALA A 376 11.39 -5.29 26.46
CA ALA A 376 11.13 -6.53 27.20
C ALA A 376 12.15 -6.80 28.34
N ASP A 377 13.27 -6.08 28.38
CA ASP A 377 14.25 -6.11 29.47
C ASP A 377 13.80 -5.33 30.72
N GLY A 378 12.79 -4.45 30.61
CA GLY A 378 12.37 -3.54 31.69
C GLY A 378 13.38 -2.44 32.01
N TYR A 379 14.43 -2.25 31.22
CA TYR A 379 15.47 -1.25 31.45
C TYR A 379 15.69 -0.34 30.24
N THR A 380 15.25 -0.74 29.06
CA THR A 380 15.21 0.09 27.86
C THR A 380 13.85 0.78 27.74
N LEU A 381 13.85 2.09 27.49
CA LEU A 381 12.69 2.91 27.16
C LEU A 381 13.01 3.69 25.88
N VAL A 382 12.12 3.68 24.91
CA VAL A 382 12.24 4.47 23.67
C VAL A 382 11.13 5.50 23.64
N ALA A 383 11.50 6.73 23.26
CA ALA A 383 10.59 7.85 23.06
C ALA A 383 10.70 8.39 21.63
N CYS A 384 9.60 8.94 21.09
CA CYS A 384 9.62 9.66 19.81
C CYS A 384 8.90 11.01 19.91
N SER A 385 9.21 11.90 18.95
CA SER A 385 8.75 13.29 18.94
C SER A 385 8.30 13.76 17.57
N THR A 386 7.51 14.84 17.57
CA THR A 386 7.19 15.64 16.39
C THR A 386 8.43 16.25 15.72
N ASP A 387 9.57 16.34 16.40
CA ASP A 387 10.87 16.71 15.76
C ASP A 387 11.45 15.60 14.84
N GLY A 388 10.80 14.43 14.81
CA GLY A 388 11.19 13.26 14.01
C GLY A 388 12.32 12.42 14.60
N GLY A 389 12.85 12.85 15.74
CA GLY A 389 13.83 12.11 16.51
C GLY A 389 13.21 10.94 17.28
N ILE A 390 14.05 9.93 17.48
CA ILE A 390 13.79 8.79 18.36
C ILE A 390 14.97 8.69 19.32
N ILE A 391 14.68 8.61 20.63
CA ILE A 391 15.69 8.49 21.68
C ILE A 391 15.52 7.16 22.38
N LEU A 392 16.61 6.40 22.46
CA LEU A 392 16.71 5.23 23.33
C LEU A 392 17.34 5.64 24.66
N ILE A 393 16.69 5.22 25.73
CA ILE A 393 17.06 5.47 27.12
C ILE A 393 17.30 4.11 27.78
N ARG A 394 18.41 3.96 28.49
CA ARG A 394 18.69 2.76 29.30
C ARG A 394 18.91 3.14 30.75
N PHE A 395 18.12 2.55 31.63
CA PHE A 395 18.20 2.73 33.08
C PHE A 395 19.11 1.68 33.71
N ASP A 396 19.76 2.04 34.81
CA ASP A 396 20.47 1.08 35.63
C ASP A 396 19.54 0.43 36.67
N PRO A 397 19.76 -0.84 37.08
CA PRO A 397 18.99 -1.48 38.15
C PRO A 397 19.01 -0.75 39.49
N ALA A 398 20.00 0.12 39.73
CA ALA A 398 20.06 0.99 40.90
C ALA A 398 19.07 2.18 40.85
N GLU A 399 18.52 2.51 39.66
CA GLU A 399 17.67 3.68 39.43
C GLU A 399 16.18 3.30 39.42
N LEU A 400 15.80 2.23 38.71
CA LEU A 400 14.43 1.69 38.74
C LEU A 400 14.17 0.64 39.82
N GLY A 401 15.22 0.01 40.34
CA GLY A 401 15.14 -1.23 41.10
C GLY A 401 15.38 -2.48 40.25
N TYR A 402 15.34 -3.64 40.90
CA TYR A 402 15.63 -4.94 40.31
C TYR A 402 14.36 -5.56 39.73
N VAL A 403 14.38 -5.88 38.43
CA VAL A 403 13.29 -6.60 37.75
C VAL A 403 13.02 -7.93 38.47
N VAL A 404 11.74 -8.19 38.74
CA VAL A 404 11.28 -9.41 39.41
C VAL A 404 11.52 -10.61 38.48
N PRO A 405 12.07 -11.74 38.97
CA PRO A 405 12.26 -12.94 38.17
C PRO A 405 10.93 -13.43 37.57
N GLU A 406 10.96 -13.76 36.27
CA GLU A 406 9.76 -14.06 35.47
C GLU A 406 8.81 -15.09 36.13
N LYS A 407 9.34 -16.14 36.78
CA LYS A 407 8.52 -17.14 37.49
C LYS A 407 7.73 -16.57 38.67
N VAL A 408 8.31 -15.62 39.40
CA VAL A 408 7.69 -14.96 40.56
C VAL A 408 6.67 -13.92 40.07
N GLU A 409 7.00 -13.21 38.99
CA GLU A 409 6.12 -12.26 38.34
C GLU A 409 4.89 -12.93 37.69
N GLN A 410 5.07 -14.01 36.91
CA GLN A 410 3.97 -14.83 36.37
C GLN A 410 3.05 -15.36 37.49
N HIS A 411 3.63 -15.70 38.65
CA HIS A 411 2.87 -16.14 39.82
C HIS A 411 2.07 -14.98 40.47
N ILE A 412 2.65 -13.79 40.59
CA ILE A 412 1.96 -12.56 41.03
C ILE A 412 0.84 -12.18 40.06
N PHE A 413 1.11 -12.20 38.75
CA PHE A 413 0.10 -11.96 37.72
C PHE A 413 -1.02 -13.00 37.81
N LYS A 414 -0.71 -14.28 38.00
CA LYS A 414 -1.75 -15.31 38.20
C LYS A 414 -2.62 -15.04 39.43
N GLU A 415 -2.02 -14.74 40.59
CA GLU A 415 -2.79 -14.44 41.82
C GLU A 415 -3.67 -13.19 41.66
N LEU A 416 -3.16 -12.11 41.05
CA LEU A 416 -3.93 -10.88 40.81
C LEU A 416 -4.98 -11.03 39.70
N TRP A 417 -4.67 -11.71 38.61
CA TRP A 417 -5.63 -11.96 37.54
C TRP A 417 -6.76 -12.86 38.01
N GLN A 418 -6.49 -13.82 38.90
CA GLN A 418 -7.51 -14.61 39.59
C GLN A 418 -8.36 -13.77 40.56
N SER A 419 -7.78 -12.85 41.35
CA SER A 419 -8.56 -12.01 42.28
C SER A 419 -9.48 -11.02 41.55
N PHE A 420 -9.04 -10.46 40.41
CA PHE A 420 -9.89 -9.70 39.49
C PHE A 420 -10.82 -10.57 38.64
N GLY A 421 -10.87 -11.89 38.89
CA GLY A 421 -11.79 -12.86 38.31
C GLY A 421 -11.56 -13.16 36.83
N GLY A 422 -10.33 -13.00 36.34
CA GLY A 422 -9.89 -13.52 35.03
C GLY A 422 -10.02 -15.04 34.97
N LYS A 423 -10.09 -15.60 33.75
CA LYS A 423 -10.30 -17.03 33.57
C LYS A 423 -9.06 -17.80 34.00
N SER A 424 -9.14 -18.51 35.12
CA SER A 424 -8.16 -19.52 35.50
C SER A 424 -8.21 -20.67 34.51
N SER A 425 -7.23 -20.73 33.60
CA SER A 425 -7.06 -21.89 32.73
C SER A 425 -6.49 -23.06 33.53
N GLU A 426 -7.38 -23.81 34.19
CA GLU A 426 -7.04 -25.05 34.90
C GLU A 426 -7.04 -26.29 33.99
N ASN A 427 -7.37 -26.11 32.70
CA ASN A 427 -7.11 -27.09 31.65
C ASN A 427 -6.53 -26.38 30.42
N GLY A 428 -5.22 -26.56 30.23
CA GLY A 428 -4.43 -25.88 29.19
C GLY A 428 -3.58 -24.75 29.76
N LEU A 429 -2.26 -24.90 29.68
CA LEU A 429 -1.38 -23.75 29.52
C LEU A 429 -1.87 -22.94 28.32
N PRO A 430 -1.75 -21.59 28.29
CA PRO A 430 -1.96 -20.84 27.05
C PRO A 430 -1.05 -21.46 25.99
N GLU A 431 -1.67 -22.05 24.95
CA GLU A 431 -1.00 -23.03 24.07
C GLU A 431 -0.12 -22.28 23.06
N ASN A 432 1.02 -21.82 23.58
CA ASN A 432 1.91 -20.89 22.90
C ASN A 432 2.31 -21.47 21.55
N ARG A 433 2.08 -20.72 20.46
CA ARG A 433 2.40 -21.16 19.10
C ARG A 433 3.86 -21.58 18.95
N VAL A 434 4.77 -20.99 19.72
CA VAL A 434 6.18 -21.37 19.82
C VAL A 434 6.33 -22.78 20.41
N GLN A 435 5.60 -23.12 21.46
CA GLN A 435 5.59 -24.46 22.07
C GLN A 435 5.03 -25.51 21.09
N VAL A 436 3.90 -25.22 20.43
CA VAL A 436 3.29 -26.13 19.45
C VAL A 436 4.22 -26.33 18.24
N ALA A 437 4.88 -25.27 17.76
CA ALA A 437 5.90 -25.37 16.71
C ALA A 437 7.08 -26.25 17.16
N ILE A 438 7.64 -26.00 18.34
CA ILE A 438 8.74 -26.81 18.92
C ILE A 438 8.32 -28.28 19.08
N GLU A 439 7.08 -28.57 19.42
CA GLU A 439 6.57 -29.94 19.51
C GLU A 439 6.32 -30.59 18.15
N LEU A 440 5.91 -29.84 17.12
CA LEU A 440 5.90 -30.32 15.74
C LEU A 440 7.33 -30.59 15.24
N GLU A 441 8.30 -29.75 15.58
CA GLU A 441 9.71 -29.94 15.21
C GLU A 441 10.31 -31.16 15.91
N ARG A 442 10.04 -31.34 17.21
CA ARG A 442 10.40 -32.55 17.99
C ARG A 442 9.71 -33.83 17.51
N LYS A 443 8.60 -33.72 16.78
CA LYS A 443 7.88 -34.85 16.14
C LYS A 443 8.38 -35.16 14.72
N LYS A 444 9.28 -34.35 14.14
CA LYS A 444 10.00 -34.73 12.90
C LYS A 444 11.01 -35.82 13.26
N PRO A 445 10.98 -37.00 12.61
CA PRO A 445 12.05 -37.98 12.80
C PRO A 445 13.37 -37.39 12.29
N ALA A 446 14.45 -37.58 13.04
CA ALA A 446 15.78 -37.14 12.62
C ALA A 446 16.19 -37.85 11.32
N PRO A 447 16.91 -37.18 10.40
CA PRO A 447 17.46 -37.84 9.22
C PRO A 447 18.44 -38.95 9.65
N PRO A 448 18.48 -40.09 8.93
CA PRO A 448 19.28 -41.24 9.34
C PRO A 448 20.77 -40.89 9.35
N ILE A 449 21.39 -41.01 10.52
CA ILE A 449 22.84 -40.89 10.68
C ILE A 449 23.48 -42.11 10.05
N VAL A 450 24.20 -41.92 8.95
CA VAL A 450 25.05 -42.96 8.34
C VAL A 450 26.27 -43.15 9.24
N ALA A 451 26.20 -44.14 10.13
CA ALA A 451 27.31 -44.51 10.99
C ALA A 451 28.38 -45.28 10.18
N GLY A 452 29.58 -44.70 10.07
CA GLY A 452 30.79 -45.47 9.82
C GLY A 452 31.32 -46.04 11.15
N ASN A 453 31.85 -47.25 11.11
CA ASN A 453 32.47 -47.92 12.28
C ASN A 453 33.73 -47.13 12.71
N ASP A 454 34.16 -47.10 13.99
CA ASP A 454 34.71 -48.26 14.69
C ASP A 454 34.78 -48.16 16.24
N MET A 455 34.45 -49.28 16.89
CA MET A 455 35.12 -49.95 18.03
C MET A 455 35.33 -49.29 19.42
N ASN A 456 34.78 -50.00 20.43
CA ASN A 456 35.12 -50.09 21.87
C ASN A 456 34.85 -48.87 22.79
N LYS A 457 34.09 -48.97 23.90
CA LYS A 457 34.14 -49.86 25.11
C LYS A 457 35.25 -49.45 26.10
N GLU A 458 35.05 -49.42 27.44
CA GLU A 458 34.05 -49.97 28.39
C GLU A 458 33.74 -48.92 29.51
N ARG A 459 32.84 -49.02 30.52
CA ARG A 459 31.72 -49.89 31.02
C ARG A 459 31.04 -49.07 32.17
N GLY A 460 29.78 -49.24 32.59
CA GLY A 460 28.65 -50.05 32.11
C GLY A 460 27.69 -50.45 33.27
N GLU A 461 26.39 -50.61 32.95
CA GLU A 461 25.35 -51.47 33.60
C GLU A 461 25.05 -51.33 35.12
N PRO A 462 23.97 -51.98 35.65
CA PRO A 462 22.82 -52.66 35.02
C PRO A 462 21.49 -51.89 35.33
N GLU A 463 20.23 -52.33 35.15
CA GLU A 463 19.56 -53.53 34.59
C GLU A 463 18.14 -53.13 34.08
N ALA A 464 17.28 -54.07 33.63
CA ALA A 464 15.84 -53.84 33.39
C ALA A 464 15.00 -55.13 33.53
N VAL A 465 13.78 -55.03 34.09
CA VAL A 465 12.80 -56.15 34.15
C VAL A 465 11.39 -55.73 33.71
N VAL A 466 10.71 -56.69 33.07
CA VAL A 466 9.49 -56.59 32.23
C VAL A 466 8.19 -56.75 33.05
N VAL A 467 7.04 -56.28 32.51
CA VAL A 467 5.72 -56.99 32.41
C VAL A 467 4.50 -56.04 32.34
N THR A 468 3.50 -56.42 31.52
CA THR A 468 2.23 -55.71 31.21
C THR A 468 1.09 -55.98 32.22
N PRO A 469 0.02 -55.15 32.23
CA PRO A 469 -1.32 -55.74 32.34
C PRO A 469 -2.51 -55.06 31.60
N LYS A 470 -3.59 -55.85 31.48
CA LYS A 470 -5.02 -55.54 31.21
C LYS A 470 -5.83 -56.67 31.91
N PRO A 471 -7.16 -56.60 32.14
CA PRO A 471 -8.04 -55.45 32.45
C PRO A 471 -9.10 -55.72 33.59
N LYS A 472 -9.79 -54.66 34.06
CA LYS A 472 -11.18 -54.59 34.65
C LYS A 472 -11.70 -55.60 35.71
N ARG A 473 -12.25 -55.08 36.83
CA ARG A 473 -13.57 -55.40 37.48
C ARG A 473 -13.86 -54.38 38.63
N GLU A 474 -15.06 -53.79 38.79
CA GLU A 474 -16.32 -54.22 39.49
C GLU A 474 -16.20 -54.33 41.04
N ALA A 475 -17.16 -53.92 41.92
CA ALA A 475 -18.40 -53.11 41.82
C ALA A 475 -19.03 -52.84 43.24
N LYS A 476 -20.24 -52.21 43.32
CA LYS A 476 -21.23 -52.12 44.46
C LYS A 476 -21.02 -50.99 45.49
N GLN A 477 -22.02 -50.38 46.17
CA GLN A 477 -23.52 -50.33 46.19
C GLN A 477 -23.95 -49.12 47.12
N ALA A 478 -25.16 -48.56 47.31
CA ALA A 478 -26.53 -48.60 46.72
C ALA A 478 -27.42 -47.46 47.35
N GLN A 479 -28.74 -47.42 47.03
CA GLN A 479 -29.84 -46.57 47.58
C GLN A 479 -29.89 -45.08 47.15
N GLY A 480 -31.05 -44.44 46.83
CA GLY A 480 -32.41 -44.95 46.55
C GLY A 480 -33.53 -43.86 46.58
N LYS A 481 -34.62 -44.04 45.81
CA LYS A 481 -35.83 -43.16 45.58
C LYS A 481 -35.74 -42.16 44.39
N GLU A 482 -36.61 -42.19 43.35
CA GLU A 482 -38.09 -41.93 43.22
C GLU A 482 -38.39 -40.40 43.12
N GLU A 483 -39.26 -39.85 42.24
CA GLU A 483 -40.27 -40.42 41.30
C GLU A 483 -40.67 -39.43 40.17
N ASN A 484 -41.21 -39.91 39.02
CA ASN A 484 -41.88 -39.16 37.91
C ASN A 484 -41.05 -38.06 37.19
N GLY A 485 -41.34 -37.58 35.96
CA GLY A 485 -42.32 -37.85 34.89
C GLY A 485 -42.27 -36.67 33.89
N THR A 486 -42.61 -36.72 32.59
CA THR A 486 -43.12 -37.77 31.68
C THR A 486 -42.73 -37.39 30.22
N ALA A 487 -42.74 -38.32 29.25
CA ALA A 487 -42.09 -38.15 27.93
C ALA A 487 -43.02 -37.86 26.73
N VAL A 488 -42.45 -37.29 25.65
CA VAL A 488 -42.99 -37.31 24.27
C VAL A 488 -41.88 -37.77 23.31
N LYS A 489 -42.21 -38.66 22.37
CA LYS A 489 -41.30 -39.22 21.35
C LYS A 489 -41.50 -38.56 19.97
N PRO A 490 -40.55 -38.71 19.04
CA PRO A 490 -40.89 -39.49 17.83
C PRO A 490 -40.19 -40.86 17.73
N VAL A 491 -40.63 -41.67 16.77
CA VAL A 491 -40.14 -43.03 16.44
C VAL A 491 -39.46 -42.99 15.05
N PRO A 492 -38.37 -43.74 14.81
CA PRO A 492 -37.61 -43.70 13.54
C PRO A 492 -38.16 -44.68 12.50
N ILE A 493 -37.65 -44.60 11.25
CA ILE A 493 -37.64 -45.67 10.24
C ILE A 493 -36.45 -45.47 9.27
N GLU A 494 -36.03 -46.56 8.62
CA GLU A 494 -34.95 -46.75 7.63
C GLU A 494 -34.84 -45.64 6.56
N THR A 495 -33.66 -45.12 6.19
CA THR A 495 -32.47 -45.70 5.51
C THR A 495 -32.71 -46.23 4.09
N ASP A 496 -32.14 -45.55 3.08
CA ASP A 496 -31.88 -46.12 1.76
C ASP A 496 -30.57 -45.55 1.13
N ASN A 497 -30.15 -46.08 -0.02
CA ASN A 497 -28.73 -46.18 -0.40
C ASN A 497 -28.24 -45.26 -1.54
N VAL A 498 -27.02 -44.70 -1.38
CA VAL A 498 -25.87 -44.69 -2.33
C VAL A 498 -26.11 -44.15 -3.77
N PRO A 499 -25.30 -43.19 -4.33
CA PRO A 499 -23.82 -43.27 -4.37
C PRO A 499 -23.00 -41.97 -4.15
N LYS A 500 -21.67 -42.16 -4.02
CA LYS A 500 -20.64 -41.10 -4.06
C LYS A 500 -20.04 -40.94 -5.47
N PRO A 501 -19.65 -39.72 -5.90
CA PRO A 501 -18.68 -39.54 -6.99
C PRO A 501 -17.26 -39.94 -6.57
N LYS A 502 -16.42 -40.33 -7.54
CA LYS A 502 -14.96 -40.50 -7.37
C LYS A 502 -14.22 -39.61 -8.37
N ALA A 503 -13.24 -38.83 -7.90
CA ALA A 503 -12.10 -38.35 -8.70
C ALA A 503 -11.02 -37.78 -7.76
N SER A 504 -9.75 -37.99 -8.11
CA SER A 504 -8.59 -37.37 -7.44
C SER A 504 -7.44 -37.24 -8.46
N PRO A 505 -6.72 -36.10 -8.50
CA PRO A 505 -5.59 -35.90 -9.42
C PRO A 505 -4.37 -36.77 -9.05
N PRO A 506 -3.45 -37.01 -10.00
CA PRO A 506 -2.30 -37.89 -9.79
C PRO A 506 -1.14 -37.21 -9.02
N THR A 507 -0.32 -38.04 -8.39
CA THR A 507 0.89 -37.64 -7.64
C THR A 507 2.15 -37.84 -8.49
N VAL A 508 3.11 -36.92 -8.42
CA VAL A 508 4.44 -37.04 -9.05
C VAL A 508 5.52 -37.13 -7.97
N ASN A 509 6.51 -38.02 -8.16
CA ASN A 509 7.57 -38.26 -7.19
C ASN A 509 8.75 -37.27 -7.34
N PRO A 510 9.43 -36.88 -6.24
CA PRO A 510 10.56 -35.95 -6.28
C PRO A 510 11.89 -36.61 -6.68
N ILE A 511 12.80 -35.81 -7.25
CA ILE A 511 14.16 -36.20 -7.68
C ILE A 511 15.18 -35.74 -6.61
N PRO A 512 16.21 -36.55 -6.25
CA PRO A 512 17.20 -36.18 -5.25
C PRO A 512 18.27 -35.18 -5.78
N PRO A 513 18.86 -34.33 -4.91
CA PRO A 513 19.84 -33.32 -5.31
C PRO A 513 21.25 -33.89 -5.50
N GLN A 514 22.01 -33.32 -6.44
CA GLN A 514 23.44 -33.62 -6.65
C GLN A 514 24.35 -32.66 -5.85
N GLN A 515 25.52 -33.15 -5.44
CA GLN A 515 26.51 -32.38 -4.67
C GLN A 515 27.55 -31.69 -5.58
N ILE A 516 27.81 -30.41 -5.33
CA ILE A 516 28.91 -29.66 -5.97
C ILE A 516 30.19 -29.86 -5.16
N ARG A 517 31.30 -30.26 -5.80
CA ARG A 517 32.62 -30.36 -5.18
C ARG A 517 33.47 -29.13 -5.49
N GLN A 518 33.93 -28.43 -4.46
CA GLN A 518 34.99 -27.42 -4.59
C GLN A 518 36.39 -28.08 -4.59
N ARG A 519 37.39 -27.38 -5.13
CA ARG A 519 38.80 -27.79 -5.10
C ARG A 519 39.65 -26.63 -4.57
N GLU A 520 40.49 -26.89 -3.57
CA GLU A 520 41.45 -25.91 -3.05
C GLU A 520 42.83 -26.10 -3.71
N GLU A 521 43.56 -24.99 -3.89
CA GLU A 521 45.00 -25.03 -4.21
C GLU A 521 45.74 -23.91 -3.47
N ARG A 522 47.05 -24.07 -3.25
CA ARG A 522 47.82 -23.31 -2.25
C ARG A 522 49.15 -22.83 -2.79
N VAL A 523 49.23 -21.52 -3.09
CA VAL A 523 50.39 -20.87 -3.70
C VAL A 523 51.47 -20.55 -2.66
N LYS A 524 52.73 -20.42 -3.09
CA LYS A 524 53.91 -20.07 -2.28
C LYS A 524 53.86 -18.63 -1.73
N GLY A 525 53.00 -18.42 -0.72
CA GLY A 525 52.86 -17.17 0.04
C GLY A 525 52.17 -17.35 1.40
N GLY A 526 52.05 -18.59 1.89
CA GLY A 526 51.44 -18.96 3.18
C GLY A 526 49.91 -18.85 3.26
N ARG A 527 49.31 -17.83 2.62
CA ARG A 527 47.86 -17.56 2.63
C ARG A 527 47.09 -18.47 1.66
N ARG A 528 45.90 -18.89 2.08
CA ARG A 528 44.96 -19.72 1.30
C ARG A 528 43.95 -18.83 0.57
N ARG A 529 43.43 -19.28 -0.57
CA ARG A 529 42.28 -18.66 -1.26
C ARG A 529 41.42 -19.75 -1.90
N ILE A 530 40.11 -19.64 -1.76
CA ILE A 530 39.13 -20.51 -2.43
C ILE A 530 38.47 -19.66 -3.52
N ILE A 531 38.23 -20.23 -4.70
CA ILE A 531 37.65 -19.54 -5.86
C ILE A 531 36.42 -20.33 -6.34
N PRO A 532 35.20 -19.76 -6.30
CA PRO A 532 34.06 -20.34 -7.01
C PRO A 532 34.21 -20.12 -8.51
N GLN A 533 33.81 -21.11 -9.31
CA GLN A 533 33.98 -21.11 -10.76
C GLN A 533 32.84 -20.34 -11.45
N PRO A 534 33.12 -19.25 -12.19
CA PRO A 534 32.15 -18.66 -13.10
C PRO A 534 32.10 -19.45 -14.42
N LEU A 535 30.92 -19.55 -15.02
CA LEU A 535 30.78 -19.90 -16.43
C LEU A 535 30.88 -18.60 -17.23
N GLY A 536 32.05 -18.36 -17.81
CA GLY A 536 32.33 -17.23 -18.71
C GLY A 536 32.12 -17.61 -20.19
N THR A 537 32.64 -16.89 -21.18
CA THR A 537 33.35 -15.59 -21.21
C THR A 537 33.52 -15.21 -22.69
N GLY A 538 33.42 -13.93 -23.04
CA GLY A 538 33.78 -13.45 -24.39
C GLY A 538 35.28 -13.24 -24.58
N ALA A 539 35.68 -12.86 -25.80
CA ALA A 539 37.00 -12.31 -26.11
C ALA A 539 36.97 -11.39 -27.34
N ASP A 540 37.52 -10.19 -27.19
CA ASP A 540 37.91 -9.19 -28.21
C ASP A 540 39.15 -9.70 -29.03
N PRO A 541 39.78 -8.99 -30.03
CA PRO A 541 39.86 -7.52 -30.14
C PRO A 541 40.14 -6.84 -31.52
N GLU A 542 40.50 -5.55 -31.43
CA GLU A 542 41.45 -4.76 -32.26
C GLU A 542 41.03 -4.07 -33.59
N ASN A 543 40.75 -2.76 -33.46
CA ASN A 543 41.63 -1.64 -33.86
C ASN A 543 41.37 -0.76 -35.13
N ASP A 544 41.53 0.55 -34.90
CA ASP A 544 41.95 1.69 -35.75
C ASP A 544 41.30 2.15 -37.09
N ALA A 545 41.02 3.47 -37.08
CA ALA A 545 41.45 4.50 -38.04
C ALA A 545 40.71 4.82 -39.37
N TYR A 546 40.40 6.14 -39.48
CA TYR A 546 40.45 7.03 -40.65
C TYR A 546 39.46 6.91 -41.85
N SER A 547 38.48 7.82 -41.82
CA SER A 547 38.37 8.97 -42.76
C SER A 547 38.51 8.77 -44.27
N GLN A 548 37.43 9.08 -45.00
CA GLN A 548 37.29 9.87 -46.26
C GLN A 548 36.07 9.35 -47.05
N SER A 549 35.26 10.08 -47.82
CA SER A 549 34.82 11.48 -47.94
C SER A 549 34.48 11.74 -49.43
N LEU A 550 33.25 12.15 -49.70
CA LEU A 550 32.79 12.88 -50.90
C LEU A 550 32.71 12.16 -52.28
N GLY A 551 31.54 12.33 -52.90
CA GLY A 551 31.39 12.48 -54.36
C GLY A 551 30.56 11.41 -55.08
N ASN A 552 29.73 11.74 -56.09
CA ASN A 552 29.16 13.06 -56.42
C ASN A 552 27.98 12.92 -57.42
N ILE A 553 27.03 13.87 -57.37
CA ILE A 553 26.28 14.49 -58.49
C ILE A 553 25.63 13.57 -59.56
N TRP A 554 24.28 13.60 -59.67
CA TRP A 554 23.64 14.36 -60.77
C TRP A 554 22.22 14.87 -60.42
N GLU A 555 21.73 15.76 -61.27
CA GLU A 555 20.60 16.72 -61.21
C GLU A 555 19.22 16.05 -61.55
N ALA A 556 18.06 16.72 -61.74
CA ALA A 556 17.77 18.14 -62.02
C ALA A 556 16.31 18.60 -61.77
N THR A 557 16.13 19.89 -61.43
CA THR A 557 15.00 20.81 -61.82
C THR A 557 13.53 20.47 -61.44
N ASN A 558 12.60 21.42 -61.21
CA ASN A 558 12.60 22.90 -61.24
C ASN A 558 11.57 23.45 -60.19
N GLN A 559 11.86 24.52 -59.44
CA GLN A 559 11.42 25.94 -59.62
C GLN A 559 9.88 26.17 -59.61
N SER A 560 9.29 27.21 -59.01
CA SER A 560 9.75 28.49 -58.40
C SER A 560 8.69 29.02 -57.39
N GLY A 561 8.89 30.00 -56.49
CA GLY A 561 10.03 30.87 -56.14
C GLY A 561 9.59 32.12 -55.32
N ALA A 562 10.54 32.88 -54.73
CA ALA A 562 10.42 34.18 -54.01
C ALA A 562 9.42 34.27 -52.80
N MET A 563 9.82 34.67 -51.57
CA MET A 563 10.42 35.93 -51.06
C MET A 563 9.48 37.15 -51.00
N GLY A 564 9.34 37.73 -49.80
CA GLY A 564 8.65 38.99 -49.47
C GLY A 564 8.61 39.20 -47.95
N SER A 565 8.76 40.41 -47.45
CA SER A 565 9.01 40.69 -46.02
C SER A 565 8.18 41.85 -45.43
N SER A 566 8.23 41.95 -44.09
CA SER A 566 8.17 43.19 -43.29
C SER A 566 6.89 44.06 -43.25
N GLN A 567 6.32 44.12 -42.03
CA GLN A 567 5.96 45.34 -41.26
C GLN A 567 4.63 46.13 -41.50
N VAL A 568 3.82 46.18 -40.41
CA VAL A 568 3.41 47.41 -39.64
C VAL A 568 2.15 48.23 -40.04
N ASP A 569 1.33 48.48 -39.00
CA ASP A 569 0.35 49.57 -38.68
C ASP A 569 -1.02 49.84 -39.39
N ASP A 570 -2.09 49.56 -38.61
CA ASP A 570 -3.07 50.51 -38.01
C ASP A 570 -4.37 51.01 -38.74
N ALA A 571 -5.32 51.51 -37.91
CA ALA A 571 -6.27 52.61 -38.14
C ALA A 571 -7.75 52.41 -38.63
N THR A 572 -8.60 51.78 -37.79
CA THR A 572 -9.92 52.31 -37.31
C THR A 572 -11.17 52.65 -38.20
N THR A 573 -12.34 52.64 -37.53
CA THR A 573 -13.62 53.40 -37.71
C THR A 573 -14.83 52.91 -38.55
N ASN A 574 -15.86 52.43 -37.82
CA ASN A 574 -17.26 52.90 -37.78
C ASN A 574 -18.06 53.30 -39.05
N LYS A 575 -19.27 52.70 -39.19
CA LYS A 575 -20.58 53.39 -38.97
C LYS A 575 -21.82 52.44 -38.93
N ARG A 576 -22.89 52.87 -38.24
CA ARG A 576 -24.29 52.34 -38.26
C ARG A 576 -25.25 53.46 -38.71
N PRO A 577 -26.47 53.16 -39.19
CA PRO A 577 -27.72 53.16 -38.36
C PRO A 577 -28.53 51.83 -38.48
N ARG A 578 -29.36 51.32 -37.54
CA ARG A 578 -30.57 51.83 -36.79
C ARG A 578 -31.85 51.90 -37.66
N THR A 579 -33.10 51.59 -37.23
CA THR A 579 -33.75 51.09 -35.97
C THR A 579 -35.17 50.53 -36.32
N MET A 580 -36.04 49.92 -35.50
CA MET A 580 -36.14 49.66 -34.03
C MET A 580 -36.61 48.17 -33.78
N GLY A 581 -37.35 47.66 -32.78
CA GLY A 581 -38.16 48.16 -31.62
C GLY A 581 -39.68 48.15 -31.87
N PRO A 582 -40.60 47.84 -30.91
CA PRO A 582 -40.41 47.53 -29.47
C PRO A 582 -40.45 46.00 -29.18
N GLY A 583 -40.15 45.44 -27.99
CA GLY A 583 -40.02 45.97 -26.62
C GLY A 583 -40.98 45.19 -25.69
N ASP A 584 -40.71 44.86 -24.42
CA ASP A 584 -39.59 45.14 -23.50
C ASP A 584 -39.80 44.29 -22.19
N LEU A 585 -38.88 44.01 -21.25
CA LEU A 585 -37.49 44.42 -20.93
C LEU A 585 -36.79 43.29 -20.10
N VAL A 586 -35.45 43.18 -20.21
CA VAL A 586 -34.44 42.78 -19.17
C VAL A 586 -34.34 41.34 -18.61
N GLY A 587 -33.09 40.83 -18.65
CA GLY A 587 -32.56 39.77 -17.78
C GLY A 587 -31.18 39.24 -18.21
N MET A 588 -30.09 39.97 -17.94
CA MET A 588 -28.72 39.57 -18.35
C MET A 588 -28.08 38.55 -17.42
N THR A 589 -27.59 37.43 -17.95
CA THR A 589 -26.42 36.71 -17.41
C THR A 589 -25.53 36.23 -18.57
N THR A 590 -24.22 36.31 -18.40
CA THR A 590 -23.23 35.90 -19.40
C THR A 590 -22.71 34.49 -19.12
N SER A 591 -22.87 33.58 -20.08
CA SER A 591 -22.20 32.28 -20.10
C SER A 591 -21.27 32.19 -21.31
N GLY A 592 -19.95 32.21 -21.09
CA GLY A 592 -18.99 31.88 -22.15
C GLY A 592 -18.94 30.37 -22.38
N ASN A 593 -19.12 29.92 -23.62
CA ASN A 593 -18.95 28.52 -24.00
C ASN A 593 -17.48 28.22 -24.34
N PRO A 594 -16.93 27.12 -23.82
CA PRO A 594 -15.92 26.32 -24.51
C PRO A 594 -16.50 24.96 -24.97
N VAL A 595 -15.72 24.22 -25.77
CA VAL A 595 -15.90 22.80 -26.15
C VAL A 595 -17.01 22.46 -27.17
N ASP A 596 -16.82 22.88 -28.43
CA ASP A 596 -17.48 22.25 -29.60
C ASP A 596 -16.51 21.41 -30.47
N ASP A 597 -15.30 21.93 -30.78
CA ASP A 597 -14.38 21.35 -31.78
C ASP A 597 -13.77 19.97 -31.45
N MET A 598 -14.01 19.40 -30.26
CA MET A 598 -13.37 18.14 -29.83
C MET A 598 -14.17 16.88 -30.23
N LYS A 599 -15.39 17.06 -30.74
CA LYS A 599 -16.37 16.01 -30.99
C LYS A 599 -16.05 15.03 -32.15
N PRO A 600 -15.43 15.42 -33.29
CA PRO A 600 -15.31 14.53 -34.47
C PRO A 600 -14.40 13.31 -34.32
N TRP A 601 -13.38 13.36 -33.46
CA TRP A 601 -12.41 12.27 -33.30
C TRP A 601 -12.73 11.36 -32.10
N VAL A 602 -13.30 11.92 -31.02
CA VAL A 602 -13.72 11.15 -29.83
C VAL A 602 -14.76 10.07 -30.17
N SER A 603 -15.56 10.25 -31.23
CA SER A 603 -16.45 9.22 -31.77
C SER A 603 -15.71 8.08 -32.47
N SER A 604 -14.66 8.37 -33.26
CA SER A 604 -13.84 7.36 -33.96
C SER A 604 -13.05 6.47 -32.99
N LEU A 605 -12.66 7.04 -31.84
CA LEU A 605 -11.95 6.38 -30.76
C LEU A 605 -12.75 5.23 -30.11
N LYS A 606 -14.08 5.23 -30.22
CA LYS A 606 -14.93 4.29 -29.48
C LYS A 606 -15.12 2.91 -30.09
N GLY A 607 -14.80 2.72 -31.38
CA GLY A 607 -14.72 1.39 -32.02
C GLY A 607 -16.05 0.62 -32.09
N GLN A 608 -16.58 0.41 -33.29
CA GLN A 608 -18.00 0.06 -33.51
C GLN A 608 -18.98 1.23 -33.19
N ARG A 609 -20.27 1.03 -33.47
CA ARG A 609 -21.31 2.06 -33.47
C ARG A 609 -21.76 2.47 -32.06
N HIS A 610 -20.86 3.09 -31.28
CA HIS A 610 -21.21 3.69 -29.99
C HIS A 610 -22.25 4.81 -30.18
N LEU A 611 -23.43 4.58 -29.62
CA LEU A 611 -24.56 5.49 -29.70
C LEU A 611 -24.29 6.73 -28.82
N PRO A 612 -24.69 7.93 -29.27
CA PRO A 612 -24.24 9.19 -28.71
C PRO A 612 -24.48 9.31 -27.19
N SER A 613 -23.59 10.05 -26.54
CA SER A 613 -23.65 10.31 -25.09
C SER A 613 -24.99 10.94 -24.68
N ALA A 614 -25.43 10.62 -23.47
CA ALA A 614 -26.80 10.87 -23.01
C ALA A 614 -27.23 12.35 -23.18
N GLY A 615 -28.05 12.61 -24.20
CA GLY A 615 -28.49 13.96 -24.56
C GLY A 615 -29.60 14.47 -23.66
N ARG A 616 -29.60 15.77 -23.36
CA ARG A 616 -30.74 16.45 -22.75
C ARG A 616 -31.77 16.82 -23.82
N ARG A 617 -33.00 16.30 -23.69
CA ARG A 617 -34.20 16.81 -24.38
C ARG A 617 -35.27 17.10 -23.32
N GLY A 618 -35.77 18.33 -23.27
CA GLY A 618 -36.87 18.70 -22.35
C GLY A 618 -36.63 18.32 -20.89
N GLY A 619 -35.42 18.57 -20.36
CA GLY A 619 -35.01 18.19 -18.99
C GLY A 619 -34.75 16.70 -18.77
N SER A 620 -35.19 15.82 -19.66
CA SER A 620 -34.96 14.36 -19.59
C SER A 620 -33.65 13.97 -20.29
N ARG A 621 -33.03 12.87 -19.85
CA ARG A 621 -31.84 12.27 -20.50
C ARG A 621 -32.28 11.10 -21.39
N CYS A 622 -31.74 10.99 -22.59
CA CYS A 622 -32.01 9.86 -23.49
C CYS A 622 -30.70 9.26 -24.04
N ARG A 623 -30.66 7.95 -24.24
CA ARG A 623 -29.57 7.22 -24.91
C ARG A 623 -30.14 6.02 -25.68
N ALA A 624 -29.68 5.78 -26.91
CA ALA A 624 -30.02 4.57 -27.65
C ALA A 624 -29.16 3.37 -27.18
N LEU A 625 -29.71 2.15 -27.28
CA LEU A 625 -29.08 0.90 -26.85
C LEU A 625 -28.64 -0.01 -28.02
N ASP A 626 -29.27 0.14 -29.19
CA ASP A 626 -28.90 -0.55 -30.43
C ASP A 626 -28.77 0.46 -31.61
N SER A 627 -28.05 0.05 -32.67
CA SER A 627 -27.81 0.87 -33.87
C SER A 627 -28.63 0.38 -35.07
N GLU A 628 -29.81 -0.19 -34.78
CA GLU A 628 -30.82 -0.57 -35.75
C GLU A 628 -31.51 0.66 -36.38
N PRO A 629 -32.12 0.53 -37.57
CA PRO A 629 -32.84 1.64 -38.22
C PRO A 629 -34.04 2.15 -37.41
N VAL A 630 -34.56 1.36 -36.48
CA VAL A 630 -35.58 1.75 -35.50
C VAL A 630 -35.01 1.46 -34.11
N PRO A 631 -34.24 2.38 -33.50
CA PRO A 631 -33.44 2.05 -32.34
C PRO A 631 -34.26 1.86 -31.06
N THR A 632 -33.76 0.99 -30.19
CA THR A 632 -34.20 0.89 -28.79
C THR A 632 -33.65 2.07 -28.01
N MET A 633 -34.52 2.93 -27.51
CA MET A 633 -34.21 4.09 -26.66
C MET A 633 -34.35 3.74 -25.18
N LEU A 634 -33.51 4.33 -24.35
CA LEU A 634 -33.62 4.38 -22.90
C LEU A 634 -33.67 5.83 -22.44
N GLU A 635 -34.75 6.20 -21.77
CA GLU A 635 -35.07 7.57 -21.39
C GLU A 635 -35.31 7.67 -19.88
N ALA A 636 -34.59 8.60 -19.25
CA ALA A 636 -34.70 8.94 -17.83
C ALA A 636 -35.34 10.32 -17.69
N SER A 637 -36.58 10.35 -17.18
CA SER A 637 -37.33 11.59 -16.93
C SER A 637 -37.49 11.81 -15.42
N SER A 638 -37.16 13.01 -14.96
CA SER A 638 -37.24 13.40 -13.54
C SER A 638 -38.17 14.60 -13.38
N GLN A 639 -39.13 14.50 -12.45
CA GLN A 639 -40.11 15.54 -12.15
C GLN A 639 -39.75 16.33 -10.87
N GLY A 640 -38.48 16.74 -10.76
CA GLY A 640 -37.95 17.46 -9.59
C GLY A 640 -37.43 16.55 -8.48
N SER A 641 -36.82 17.17 -7.46
CA SER A 641 -36.01 16.50 -6.43
C SER A 641 -36.76 15.56 -5.48
N SER A 642 -38.10 15.64 -5.42
CA SER A 642 -38.94 14.89 -4.48
C SER A 642 -39.73 13.73 -5.14
N LYS A 643 -39.51 13.48 -6.44
CA LYS A 643 -40.18 12.41 -7.20
C LYS A 643 -39.16 11.42 -7.75
N PRO A 644 -39.45 10.10 -7.76
CA PRO A 644 -38.57 9.11 -8.38
C PRO A 644 -38.38 9.40 -9.87
N THR A 645 -37.16 9.16 -10.36
CA THR A 645 -36.85 9.20 -11.78
C THR A 645 -37.56 8.05 -12.48
N VAL A 646 -38.32 8.37 -13.53
CA VAL A 646 -38.99 7.38 -14.37
C VAL A 646 -38.02 6.95 -15.47
N LEU A 647 -37.66 5.67 -15.46
CA LEU A 647 -36.86 5.04 -16.50
C LEU A 647 -37.81 4.33 -17.47
N THR A 648 -37.87 4.79 -18.73
CA THR A 648 -38.69 4.18 -19.79
C THR A 648 -37.79 3.67 -20.89
N CYS A 649 -38.04 2.45 -21.37
CA CYS A 649 -37.39 1.90 -22.55
C CYS A 649 -38.43 1.72 -23.67
N SER A 650 -38.09 2.10 -24.89
CA SER A 650 -39.00 2.07 -26.05
C SER A 650 -38.27 1.69 -27.34
N LYS A 651 -38.98 1.14 -28.31
CA LYS A 651 -38.46 0.89 -29.67
C LYS A 651 -39.51 1.35 -30.68
N GLY A 652 -39.11 2.21 -31.63
CA GLY A 652 -40.05 2.79 -32.60
C GLY A 652 -41.20 3.60 -31.99
N GLY A 653 -41.02 4.16 -30.79
CA GLY A 653 -42.06 4.87 -30.04
C GLY A 653 -42.95 3.97 -29.17
N GLN A 654 -42.97 2.65 -29.39
CA GLN A 654 -43.65 1.72 -28.50
C GLN A 654 -42.83 1.51 -27.22
N VAL A 655 -43.45 1.68 -26.05
CA VAL A 655 -42.80 1.40 -24.76
C VAL A 655 -42.69 -0.12 -24.57
N LEU A 656 -41.46 -0.59 -24.34
CA LEU A 656 -41.17 -1.99 -24.01
C LEU A 656 -41.35 -2.25 -22.51
N TRP A 657 -40.83 -1.35 -21.66
CA TRP A 657 -40.91 -1.45 -20.21
C TRP A 657 -40.67 -0.11 -19.53
N ARG A 658 -41.03 -0.02 -18.24
CA ARG A 658 -40.82 1.14 -17.38
C ARG A 658 -40.48 0.70 -15.96
N ASP A 659 -39.57 1.41 -15.30
CA ASP A 659 -39.18 1.22 -13.91
C ASP A 659 -39.03 2.59 -13.21
N TYR A 660 -38.99 2.57 -11.88
CA TYR A 660 -38.84 3.75 -11.02
C TYR A 660 -37.57 3.64 -10.18
N VAL A 661 -36.75 4.70 -10.22
CA VAL A 661 -35.49 4.81 -9.49
C VAL A 661 -35.59 6.00 -8.52
N GLY A 662 -35.29 5.79 -7.24
CA GLY A 662 -35.52 6.80 -6.19
C GLY A 662 -34.65 8.07 -6.28
N SER A 663 -33.72 8.12 -7.23
CA SER A 663 -32.64 9.10 -7.30
C SER A 663 -32.43 9.59 -8.74
N PRO A 664 -31.93 10.82 -8.96
CA PRO A 664 -31.59 11.33 -10.30
C PRO A 664 -30.54 10.48 -11.01
N ILE A 665 -30.84 10.09 -12.25
CA ILE A 665 -29.90 9.33 -13.09
C ILE A 665 -28.80 10.26 -13.63
N LEU A 666 -27.53 9.89 -13.39
CA LEU A 666 -26.35 10.66 -13.80
C LEU A 666 -25.64 10.09 -15.03
N ALA A 667 -25.66 8.77 -15.23
CA ALA A 667 -25.11 8.12 -16.41
C ALA A 667 -25.97 6.93 -16.87
N MET A 668 -25.95 6.66 -18.18
CA MET A 668 -26.65 5.53 -18.81
C MET A 668 -25.79 4.91 -19.92
N ALA A 669 -25.80 3.60 -20.03
CA ALA A 669 -25.13 2.82 -21.07
C ALA A 669 -25.92 1.54 -21.38
N GLY A 670 -25.58 0.83 -22.46
CA GLY A 670 -26.22 -0.42 -22.81
C GLY A 670 -25.58 -1.07 -24.04
N SER A 671 -25.92 -2.33 -24.28
CA SER A 671 -25.55 -3.10 -25.47
C SER A 671 -26.79 -3.54 -26.24
N THR A 672 -26.58 -3.85 -27.51
CA THR A 672 -27.55 -4.43 -28.45
C THR A 672 -28.31 -5.61 -27.86
N GLY A 673 -29.54 -5.37 -27.38
CA GLY A 673 -30.50 -6.37 -26.92
C GLY A 673 -30.20 -7.07 -25.57
N LYS A 674 -28.96 -7.02 -25.06
CA LYS A 674 -28.54 -7.72 -23.84
C LYS A 674 -28.82 -6.93 -22.56
N PHE A 675 -28.01 -5.91 -22.29
CA PHE A 675 -27.98 -5.20 -21.01
C PHE A 675 -28.19 -3.70 -21.15
N ALA A 676 -28.83 -3.09 -20.16
CA ALA A 676 -28.87 -1.66 -19.93
C ALA A 676 -28.36 -1.34 -18.51
N ALA A 677 -27.44 -0.39 -18.41
CA ALA A 677 -26.81 0.02 -17.16
C ALA A 677 -27.15 1.49 -16.86
N VAL A 678 -27.50 1.78 -15.60
CA VAL A 678 -28.00 3.08 -15.15
C VAL A 678 -27.38 3.41 -13.81
N ALA A 679 -26.67 4.53 -13.70
CA ALA A 679 -25.99 4.94 -12.48
C ALA A 679 -26.47 6.32 -11.99
N THR A 680 -26.63 6.45 -10.67
CA THR A 680 -27.46 7.48 -10.00
C THR A 680 -26.67 8.46 -9.14
N ALA A 681 -27.33 9.53 -8.67
CA ALA A 681 -26.71 10.61 -7.90
C ALA A 681 -26.37 10.25 -6.44
N ASP A 682 -27.00 9.20 -5.91
CA ASP A 682 -26.77 8.55 -4.63
C ASP A 682 -25.76 7.38 -4.72
N ALA A 683 -24.94 7.38 -5.77
CA ALA A 683 -23.83 6.44 -5.97
C ALA A 683 -24.25 4.95 -6.06
N PHE A 684 -25.39 4.63 -6.68
CA PHE A 684 -25.75 3.26 -7.05
C PHE A 684 -25.66 3.01 -8.56
N LEU A 685 -25.36 1.77 -8.93
CA LEU A 685 -25.41 1.22 -10.27
C LEU A 685 -26.52 0.16 -10.34
N HIS A 686 -27.49 0.37 -11.24
CA HIS A 686 -28.55 -0.57 -11.57
C HIS A 686 -28.28 -1.22 -12.93
N ILE A 687 -28.35 -2.55 -12.99
CA ILE A 687 -28.19 -3.34 -14.22
C ILE A 687 -29.52 -3.99 -14.56
N TYR A 688 -29.94 -3.85 -15.83
CA TYR A 688 -31.20 -4.31 -16.37
C TYR A 688 -30.97 -5.22 -17.57
N LYS A 689 -31.85 -6.22 -17.78
CA LYS A 689 -31.97 -6.88 -19.09
C LYS A 689 -32.69 -5.95 -20.06
N ALA A 690 -32.01 -5.54 -21.13
CA ALA A 690 -32.50 -4.52 -22.06
C ALA A 690 -33.84 -4.89 -22.69
N SER A 691 -34.06 -6.17 -23.00
CA SER A 691 -35.29 -6.65 -23.64
C SER A 691 -36.53 -6.68 -22.74
N SER A 692 -36.41 -6.61 -21.41
CA SER A 692 -37.54 -6.91 -20.51
C SER A 692 -37.62 -6.08 -19.22
N GLY A 693 -36.72 -5.11 -18.99
CA GLY A 693 -36.74 -4.25 -17.80
C GLY A 693 -36.51 -4.95 -16.47
N ARG A 694 -36.25 -6.26 -16.47
CA ARG A 694 -35.90 -7.00 -15.26
C ARG A 694 -34.54 -6.53 -14.76
N ARG A 695 -34.48 -6.08 -13.50
CA ARG A 695 -33.22 -5.86 -12.77
C ARG A 695 -32.45 -7.20 -12.71
N PHE A 696 -31.21 -7.19 -13.19
CA PHE A 696 -30.37 -8.38 -13.33
C PHE A 696 -29.70 -8.74 -11.99
N SER A 697 -29.29 -7.71 -11.24
CA SER A 697 -28.73 -7.79 -9.89
C SER A 697 -29.48 -6.85 -8.93
N PRO A 698 -29.26 -6.95 -7.61
CA PRO A 698 -29.46 -5.83 -6.69
C PRO A 698 -28.62 -4.59 -7.14
N PRO A 699 -28.95 -3.38 -6.64
CA PRO A 699 -28.14 -2.19 -6.90
C PRO A 699 -26.72 -2.37 -6.35
N ILE A 700 -25.71 -2.13 -7.18
CA ILE A 700 -24.30 -2.17 -6.80
C ILE A 700 -23.94 -0.80 -6.22
N SER A 701 -23.43 -0.76 -4.99
CA SER A 701 -22.92 0.48 -4.40
C SER A 701 -21.61 0.88 -5.07
N LEU A 702 -21.50 2.15 -5.42
CA LEU A 702 -20.26 2.81 -5.87
C LEU A 702 -19.65 3.56 -4.67
N ASP A 703 -18.42 4.05 -4.82
CA ASP A 703 -17.75 4.84 -3.78
C ASP A 703 -18.13 6.34 -3.87
N THR A 704 -18.26 6.85 -5.10
CA THR A 704 -18.82 8.18 -5.39
C THR A 704 -19.72 8.12 -6.64
N PRO A 705 -20.59 9.13 -6.87
CA PRO A 705 -21.46 9.14 -8.06
C PRO A 705 -20.65 9.10 -9.37
N PRO A 706 -21.22 8.59 -10.48
CA PRO A 706 -20.49 8.43 -11.73
C PRO A 706 -20.06 9.77 -12.33
N HIS A 707 -18.86 9.78 -12.93
CA HIS A 707 -18.35 10.80 -13.83
C HIS A 707 -18.56 10.39 -15.30
N LEU A 708 -18.13 9.18 -15.65
CA LEU A 708 -18.25 8.60 -17.00
C LEU A 708 -18.69 7.14 -16.90
N MET A 709 -19.58 6.71 -17.81
CA MET A 709 -19.97 5.30 -17.93
C MET A 709 -20.24 4.97 -19.40
N ASP A 710 -19.65 3.88 -19.88
CA ASP A 710 -19.89 3.35 -21.23
C ASP A 710 -19.83 1.82 -21.25
N LEU A 711 -20.44 1.19 -22.25
CA LEU A 711 -20.52 -0.26 -22.35
C LEU A 711 -20.02 -0.69 -23.73
N PHE A 712 -19.07 -1.63 -23.74
CA PHE A 712 -18.37 -2.15 -24.91
C PHE A 712 -18.72 -3.63 -25.11
N GLU A 713 -18.85 -4.08 -26.36
CA GLU A 713 -19.09 -5.49 -26.67
C GLU A 713 -17.89 -6.08 -27.42
N THR A 714 -17.20 -7.03 -26.77
CA THR A 714 -15.98 -7.68 -27.31
C THR A 714 -16.11 -9.19 -27.21
N ASP A 715 -15.87 -9.90 -28.31
CA ASP A 715 -16.03 -11.36 -28.43
C ASP A 715 -17.42 -11.86 -27.98
N GLY A 716 -18.46 -11.03 -28.17
CA GLY A 716 -19.82 -11.29 -27.70
C GLY A 716 -20.04 -11.11 -26.19
N LYS A 717 -19.05 -10.66 -25.42
CA LYS A 717 -19.16 -10.31 -24.00
C LYS A 717 -19.40 -8.81 -23.79
N CYS A 718 -20.28 -8.46 -22.87
CA CYS A 718 -20.60 -7.09 -22.48
C CYS A 718 -19.72 -6.60 -21.32
N LEU A 719 -18.82 -5.67 -21.62
CA LEU A 719 -17.96 -5.00 -20.63
C LEU A 719 -18.51 -3.62 -20.30
N LEU A 720 -18.87 -3.38 -19.03
CA LEU A 720 -19.27 -2.06 -18.53
C LEU A 720 -18.06 -1.36 -17.89
N LEU A 721 -17.64 -0.26 -18.49
CA LEU A 721 -16.64 0.65 -17.92
C LEU A 721 -17.36 1.77 -17.16
N LEU A 722 -17.08 1.90 -15.87
CA LEU A 722 -17.65 2.93 -15.00
C LEU A 722 -16.52 3.65 -14.26
N ILE A 723 -16.52 4.98 -14.34
CA ILE A 723 -15.54 5.86 -13.71
C ILE A 723 -16.28 6.77 -12.73
N THR A 724 -15.94 6.70 -11.46
CA THR A 724 -16.55 7.52 -10.39
C THR A 724 -15.81 8.86 -10.23
N ARG A 725 -16.39 9.81 -9.48
CA ARG A 725 -15.84 11.18 -9.31
C ARG A 725 -14.53 11.24 -8.51
N SER A 726 -14.29 10.24 -7.68
CA SER A 726 -13.02 9.92 -7.01
C SER A 726 -11.94 9.36 -7.96
N ALA A 727 -12.26 9.24 -9.26
CA ALA A 727 -11.43 8.64 -10.31
C ALA A 727 -11.14 7.14 -10.12
N ILE A 728 -11.99 6.39 -9.41
CA ILE A 728 -11.94 4.91 -9.47
C ILE A 728 -12.58 4.42 -10.77
N VAL A 729 -11.79 3.68 -11.54
CA VAL A 729 -12.17 3.00 -12.78
C VAL A 729 -12.53 1.56 -12.46
N ASN A 730 -13.79 1.20 -12.69
CA ASN A 730 -14.31 -0.15 -12.51
C ASN A 730 -14.68 -0.72 -13.89
N LEU A 731 -14.27 -1.96 -14.16
CA LEU A 731 -14.63 -2.70 -15.37
C LEU A 731 -15.36 -3.98 -14.99
N TYR A 732 -16.62 -4.12 -15.39
CA TYR A 732 -17.46 -5.28 -15.06
C TYR A 732 -17.77 -6.11 -16.31
N ALA A 733 -17.66 -7.43 -16.23
CA ALA A 733 -18.15 -8.37 -17.24
C ALA A 733 -19.60 -8.74 -16.90
N LEU A 734 -20.57 -8.14 -17.59
CA LEU A 734 -21.98 -8.23 -17.22
C LEU A 734 -22.59 -9.62 -17.43
N ASP A 735 -22.10 -10.40 -18.40
CA ASP A 735 -22.61 -11.75 -18.67
C ASP A 735 -22.40 -12.72 -17.50
N ALA A 736 -21.31 -12.53 -16.73
CA ALA A 736 -20.97 -13.30 -15.55
C ALA A 736 -21.26 -12.55 -14.23
N LEU A 737 -21.56 -11.24 -14.30
CA LEU A 737 -21.62 -10.30 -13.17
C LEU A 737 -20.29 -10.21 -12.38
N GLU A 738 -19.16 -10.35 -13.08
CA GLU A 738 -17.82 -10.34 -12.49
C GLU A 738 -17.17 -8.96 -12.58
N LEU A 739 -16.38 -8.58 -11.56
CA LEU A 739 -15.51 -7.41 -11.59
C LEU A 739 -14.16 -7.82 -12.21
N VAL A 740 -13.83 -7.30 -13.39
CA VAL A 740 -12.57 -7.57 -14.10
C VAL A 740 -11.41 -6.82 -13.44
N CYS A 741 -11.60 -5.52 -13.17
CA CYS A 741 -10.64 -4.72 -12.41
C CYS A 741 -11.31 -3.51 -11.76
N SER A 742 -10.75 -3.05 -10.63
CA SER A 742 -11.07 -1.78 -9.97
C SER A 742 -9.76 -1.07 -9.63
N VAL A 743 -9.55 0.13 -10.17
CA VAL A 743 -8.25 0.81 -10.17
C VAL A 743 -8.44 2.31 -9.93
N ASN A 744 -7.59 2.92 -9.10
CA ASN A 744 -7.58 4.38 -8.94
C ASN A 744 -6.78 5.05 -10.08
N ALA A 745 -7.38 6.05 -10.75
CA ALA A 745 -6.75 6.87 -11.78
C ALA A 745 -6.38 8.29 -11.30
N ALA A 746 -6.67 8.66 -10.05
CA ALA A 746 -6.32 9.96 -9.48
C ALA A 746 -4.82 10.35 -9.63
N PRO A 747 -3.83 9.43 -9.54
CA PRO A 747 -2.43 9.77 -9.80
C PRO A 747 -2.16 10.35 -11.20
N LEU A 748 -2.98 10.00 -12.21
CA LEU A 748 -2.86 10.54 -13.58
C LEU A 748 -3.37 11.98 -13.70
N LEU A 749 -4.21 12.42 -12.74
CA LEU A 749 -4.84 13.74 -12.73
C LEU A 749 -4.00 14.79 -11.99
N VAL A 750 -2.95 14.35 -11.28
CA VAL A 750 -1.93 15.25 -10.76
C VAL A 750 -1.11 15.79 -11.93
N ARG A 751 -0.95 17.11 -12.00
CA ARG A 751 0.05 17.77 -12.83
C ARG A 751 1.03 18.48 -11.89
N ILE A 752 2.31 18.14 -12.01
CA ILE A 752 3.40 18.92 -11.41
C ILE A 752 3.42 20.25 -12.15
N ALA A 753 3.48 21.38 -11.43
CA ALA A 753 3.70 22.67 -12.05
C ALA A 753 5.12 22.71 -12.63
N ASP A 754 5.22 22.93 -13.94
CA ASP A 754 6.51 23.13 -14.60
C ASP A 754 7.13 24.43 -14.08
N ALA A 755 8.42 24.43 -13.76
CA ALA A 755 9.04 25.47 -12.92
C ALA A 755 9.22 26.84 -13.62
N ASP A 756 8.95 26.90 -14.93
CA ASP A 756 9.23 28.04 -15.80
C ASP A 756 7.97 28.87 -16.15
N ASP A 757 6.82 28.61 -15.52
CA ASP A 757 5.53 29.32 -15.73
C ASP A 757 5.50 30.73 -15.06
N ASP A 758 6.63 31.43 -15.11
CA ASP A 758 6.85 32.80 -14.62
C ASP A 758 6.38 33.84 -15.67
N GLU A 759 5.10 34.24 -15.59
CA GLU A 759 4.71 35.61 -15.94
C GLU A 759 3.40 36.04 -15.26
N GLU A 760 3.25 37.36 -15.07
CA GLU A 760 2.14 37.97 -14.35
C GLU A 760 0.93 38.20 -15.26
N HIS A 761 -0.22 37.53 -15.05
CA HIS A 761 -1.56 38.11 -15.30
C HIS A 761 -2.71 37.26 -14.71
N SER A 762 -3.66 37.92 -14.03
CA SER A 762 -4.95 37.39 -13.50
C SER A 762 -4.90 36.13 -12.61
N GLN A 763 -5.09 36.30 -11.30
CA GLN A 763 -5.15 35.17 -10.36
C GLN A 763 -6.35 34.23 -10.57
N GLU A 764 -7.50 34.75 -11.03
CA GLU A 764 -8.75 33.98 -11.12
C GLU A 764 -8.66 32.78 -12.10
N ASN A 765 -7.87 32.90 -13.17
CA ASN A 765 -7.73 31.86 -14.19
C ASN A 765 -6.71 30.74 -13.86
N LYS A 766 -5.86 30.89 -12.83
CA LYS A 766 -4.85 29.85 -12.51
C LYS A 766 -5.49 28.54 -12.02
N ASN A 767 -6.67 28.60 -11.40
CA ASN A 767 -7.39 27.43 -10.86
C ASN A 767 -8.11 26.54 -11.89
N GLU A 768 -8.38 27.04 -13.11
CA GLU A 768 -8.89 26.21 -14.21
C GLU A 768 -7.76 25.53 -14.99
N LYS A 769 -6.67 26.27 -15.28
CA LYS A 769 -5.51 25.76 -16.05
C LYS A 769 -4.83 24.53 -15.43
N LEU A 770 -4.91 24.34 -14.11
CA LEU A 770 -4.26 23.22 -13.41
C LEU A 770 -5.01 21.88 -13.49
N ARG A 771 -6.27 21.84 -13.96
CA ARG A 771 -7.13 20.65 -13.80
C ARG A 771 -7.04 19.67 -14.99
N ARG A 772 -6.22 18.62 -14.86
CA ARG A 772 -6.39 17.39 -15.66
C ARG A 772 -7.68 16.69 -15.24
N GLY A 773 -8.48 16.28 -16.22
CA GLY A 773 -9.69 15.49 -16.01
C GLY A 773 -9.80 14.37 -17.03
N ILE A 774 -10.51 13.29 -16.69
CA ILE A 774 -10.76 12.18 -17.62
C ILE A 774 -11.80 12.64 -18.66
N SER A 775 -11.40 12.67 -19.93
CA SER A 775 -12.22 13.12 -21.05
C SER A 775 -12.90 11.95 -21.78
N VAL A 776 -12.21 10.81 -21.89
CA VAL A 776 -12.72 9.58 -22.51
C VAL A 776 -12.27 8.36 -21.70
N GLY A 777 -13.17 7.40 -21.51
CA GLY A 777 -12.84 6.03 -21.15
C GLY A 777 -13.13 5.09 -22.33
N SER A 778 -12.25 4.13 -22.58
CA SER A 778 -12.38 3.07 -23.59
C SER A 778 -11.81 1.75 -23.05
N VAL A 779 -11.85 0.67 -23.82
CA VAL A 779 -11.33 -0.65 -23.44
C VAL A 779 -10.50 -1.23 -24.60
N SER A 780 -9.35 -1.84 -24.31
CA SER A 780 -8.47 -2.48 -25.29
C SER A 780 -9.03 -3.82 -25.79
N HIS A 781 -8.50 -4.35 -26.89
CA HIS A 781 -8.81 -5.71 -27.34
C HIS A 781 -8.47 -6.78 -26.28
N ARG A 782 -7.49 -6.49 -25.41
CA ARG A 782 -7.09 -7.30 -24.26
C ARG A 782 -7.99 -7.14 -23.02
N LYS A 783 -9.07 -6.37 -23.13
CA LYS A 783 -10.06 -6.10 -22.06
C LYS A 783 -9.46 -5.32 -20.87
N GLU A 784 -8.48 -4.48 -21.18
CA GLU A 784 -7.85 -3.54 -20.24
C GLU A 784 -8.44 -2.13 -20.41
N PRO A 785 -8.71 -1.37 -19.33
CA PRO A 785 -9.29 -0.03 -19.46
C PRO A 785 -8.25 0.98 -19.98
N ILE A 786 -8.71 1.85 -20.87
CA ILE A 786 -7.96 2.95 -21.48
C ILE A 786 -8.60 4.27 -21.04
N LEU A 787 -7.78 5.23 -20.64
CA LEU A 787 -8.19 6.60 -20.32
C LEU A 787 -7.53 7.59 -21.27
N VAL A 788 -8.28 8.61 -21.68
CA VAL A 788 -7.76 9.82 -22.31
C VAL A 788 -8.07 11.00 -21.39
N LEU A 789 -7.07 11.85 -21.17
CA LEU A 789 -7.19 13.04 -20.32
C LEU A 789 -7.60 14.28 -21.13
N SER A 790 -7.95 15.35 -20.44
CA SER A 790 -8.32 16.66 -21.04
C SER A 790 -7.16 17.35 -21.77
N ASP A 791 -5.91 16.98 -21.48
CA ASP A 791 -4.71 17.56 -22.07
C ASP A 791 -4.09 16.75 -23.23
N GLY A 792 -4.81 15.73 -23.69
CA GLY A 792 -4.45 14.88 -24.83
C GLY A 792 -3.73 13.57 -24.48
N HIS A 793 -3.23 13.42 -23.25
CA HIS A 793 -2.52 12.22 -22.82
C HIS A 793 -3.43 10.98 -22.77
N ALA A 794 -2.90 9.84 -23.17
CA ALA A 794 -3.59 8.55 -23.11
C ALA A 794 -2.82 7.50 -22.30
N PHE A 795 -3.56 6.71 -21.52
CA PHE A 795 -3.04 5.67 -20.65
C PHE A 795 -3.84 4.37 -20.79
N VAL A 796 -3.18 3.22 -20.71
CA VAL A 796 -3.82 1.89 -20.57
C VAL A 796 -3.39 1.27 -19.24
N TYR A 797 -4.32 0.62 -18.53
CA TYR A 797 -3.97 -0.09 -17.30
C TYR A 797 -3.53 -1.52 -17.62
N ASN A 798 -2.23 -1.80 -17.48
CA ASN A 798 -1.74 -3.16 -17.68
C ASN A 798 -1.98 -4.02 -16.43
N GLN A 799 -2.76 -5.09 -16.57
CA GLN A 799 -3.14 -5.96 -15.45
C GLN A 799 -1.96 -6.79 -14.92
N GLY A 800 -0.98 -7.14 -15.76
CA GLY A 800 0.22 -7.89 -15.33
C GLY A 800 1.16 -7.05 -14.45
N LEU A 801 1.37 -5.79 -14.83
CA LEU A 801 2.19 -4.82 -14.08
C LEU A 801 1.39 -4.08 -13.00
N GLN A 802 0.08 -4.31 -12.90
CA GLN A 802 -0.86 -3.61 -12.01
C GLN A 802 -0.76 -2.07 -12.10
N SER A 803 -0.35 -1.54 -13.26
CA SER A 803 0.11 -0.15 -13.43
C SER A 803 -0.44 0.52 -14.69
N TRP A 804 -0.61 1.84 -14.64
CA TRP A 804 -0.96 2.66 -15.80
C TRP A 804 0.26 2.91 -16.69
N LEU A 805 0.20 2.48 -17.95
CA LEU A 805 1.20 2.74 -18.98
C LEU A 805 0.75 3.91 -19.86
N ARG A 806 1.63 4.89 -20.10
CA ARG A 806 1.38 6.00 -21.04
C ARG A 806 1.55 5.50 -22.48
N VAL A 807 0.55 5.73 -23.33
CA VAL A 807 0.50 5.22 -24.72
C VAL A 807 0.32 6.32 -25.78
N ALA A 808 0.02 7.56 -25.37
CA ALA A 808 0.15 8.75 -26.19
C ALA A 808 0.43 9.98 -25.31
N ASP A 809 1.25 10.89 -25.82
CA ASP A 809 1.68 12.13 -25.17
C ASP A 809 2.05 13.24 -26.17
N ASP A 810 2.41 14.42 -25.67
CA ASP A 810 2.85 15.56 -26.46
C ASP A 810 4.38 15.79 -26.44
N HIS A 811 5.16 14.77 -26.06
CA HIS A 811 6.59 14.91 -25.74
C HIS A 811 7.53 14.80 -26.96
N ALA A 812 7.05 14.36 -28.13
CA ALA A 812 7.86 14.12 -29.33
C ALA A 812 7.60 15.07 -30.53
N PRO A 813 7.38 16.39 -30.37
CA PRO A 813 6.91 17.29 -31.44
C PRO A 813 7.88 17.44 -32.62
N ASN A 814 9.16 17.11 -32.42
CA ASN A 814 10.24 17.17 -33.40
C ASN A 814 10.46 15.85 -34.17
N SER A 815 9.85 14.74 -33.73
CA SER A 815 10.11 13.44 -34.34
C SER A 815 9.55 13.40 -35.76
N GLU A 816 10.35 12.92 -36.71
CA GLU A 816 9.95 12.75 -38.12
C GLU A 816 8.68 11.90 -38.25
N TYR A 817 8.52 10.90 -37.37
CA TYR A 817 7.38 10.00 -37.35
C TYR A 817 6.15 10.53 -36.58
N TYR A 818 6.28 11.62 -35.79
CA TYR A 818 5.14 12.28 -35.13
C TYR A 818 4.11 12.87 -36.11
N ARG A 819 4.49 13.03 -37.38
CA ARG A 819 3.64 13.52 -38.47
C ARG A 819 3.37 12.48 -39.56
N LEU A 820 4.03 11.32 -39.50
CA LEU A 820 4.03 10.28 -40.53
C LEU A 820 3.44 8.95 -40.03
N ILE A 821 2.74 8.95 -38.89
CA ILE A 821 1.85 7.84 -38.51
C ILE A 821 0.88 7.60 -39.70
N PRO A 822 0.76 6.36 -40.21
CA PRO A 822 -0.07 6.07 -41.37
C PRO A 822 -1.51 6.59 -41.17
N PRO A 823 -2.14 7.17 -42.20
CA PRO A 823 -3.55 7.54 -42.12
C PRO A 823 -4.35 6.29 -41.78
N ALA A 824 -5.08 6.34 -40.67
CA ALA A 824 -5.59 5.13 -40.03
C ALA A 824 -6.52 4.35 -40.97
N GLY A 825 -6.11 3.13 -41.35
CA GLY A 825 -7.08 2.10 -41.68
C GLY A 825 -8.02 1.94 -40.50
N ASP A 826 -9.34 1.90 -40.75
CA ASP A 826 -10.39 2.43 -39.86
C ASP A 826 -10.39 1.94 -38.40
N ASN A 827 -9.70 0.85 -38.10
CA ASN A 827 -9.68 0.17 -36.81
C ASN A 827 -8.48 0.48 -35.89
N SER A 828 -7.35 1.02 -36.37
CA SER A 828 -6.18 1.17 -35.47
C SER A 828 -6.45 2.14 -34.32
N LEU A 829 -6.24 1.65 -33.09
CA LEU A 829 -6.51 2.37 -31.86
C LEU A 829 -5.35 3.31 -31.49
N LEU A 830 -4.11 2.89 -31.73
CA LEU A 830 -2.92 3.71 -31.44
C LEU A 830 -2.85 4.94 -32.34
N SER A 831 -3.07 4.78 -33.66
CA SER A 831 -3.05 5.91 -34.61
C SER A 831 -4.12 6.96 -34.24
N LYS A 832 -5.27 6.52 -33.71
CA LYS A 832 -6.30 7.42 -33.18
C LYS A 832 -5.79 8.15 -31.94
N LEU A 833 -5.33 7.45 -30.90
CA LEU A 833 -4.83 8.06 -29.65
C LEU A 833 -3.75 9.12 -29.89
N GLN A 834 -2.79 8.81 -30.75
CA GLN A 834 -1.70 9.72 -31.13
C GLN A 834 -2.20 10.97 -31.89
N ALA A 835 -3.17 10.82 -32.80
CA ALA A 835 -3.79 11.97 -33.46
C ALA A 835 -4.52 12.90 -32.46
N GLY A 836 -5.11 12.35 -31.40
CA GLY A 836 -5.72 13.12 -30.31
C GLY A 836 -4.71 13.92 -29.48
N ALA A 837 -3.58 13.30 -29.13
CA ALA A 837 -2.48 13.95 -28.44
C ALA A 837 -1.89 15.09 -29.31
N ALA A 838 -1.59 14.81 -30.59
CA ALA A 838 -1.07 15.79 -31.53
C ALA A 838 -2.02 16.98 -31.79
N MET A 839 -3.35 16.75 -31.82
CA MET A 839 -4.34 17.82 -31.91
C MET A 839 -4.36 18.72 -30.66
N THR A 840 -4.09 18.16 -29.48
CA THR A 840 -4.02 18.94 -28.23
C THR A 840 -2.68 19.67 -28.10
N ALA A 841 -1.56 19.06 -28.52
CA ALA A 841 -0.25 19.71 -28.61
C ALA A 841 -0.30 20.95 -29.51
N ARG A 842 -0.90 20.84 -30.71
CA ARG A 842 -1.14 21.98 -31.61
C ARG A 842 -1.90 23.14 -30.95
N LYS A 843 -2.87 22.85 -30.06
CA LYS A 843 -3.61 23.88 -29.30
C LYS A 843 -2.81 24.53 -28.17
N LYS A 844 -1.77 23.87 -27.65
CA LYS A 844 -0.83 24.44 -26.66
C LYS A 844 0.24 25.34 -27.29
N GLY A 845 0.33 25.42 -28.62
CA GLY A 845 1.38 26.19 -29.30
C GLY A 845 2.75 25.52 -29.32
N THR A 846 2.88 24.25 -28.89
CA THR A 846 4.15 23.50 -28.82
C THR A 846 4.68 23.04 -30.19
N GLY A 847 4.47 23.85 -31.24
CA GLY A 847 4.86 23.54 -32.61
C GLY A 847 6.26 24.05 -32.95
N LEU A 848 7.21 23.10 -33.11
CA LEU A 848 8.56 23.30 -33.67
C LEU A 848 9.34 24.52 -33.12
N LEU A 849 10.13 24.27 -32.08
CA LEU A 849 11.29 25.13 -31.81
C LEU A 849 12.24 25.09 -33.02
N PRO A 850 12.68 26.24 -33.56
CA PRO A 850 13.56 26.27 -34.72
C PRO A 850 14.96 25.72 -34.39
N THR A 851 15.42 24.77 -35.21
CA THR A 851 16.84 24.40 -35.41
C THR A 851 17.66 24.04 -34.16
N GLY A 852 17.39 22.86 -33.59
CA GLY A 852 18.09 22.31 -32.41
C GLY A 852 19.12 21.18 -32.65
N GLY A 853 19.67 21.05 -33.86
CA GLY A 853 20.75 20.10 -34.19
C GLY A 853 20.31 18.69 -34.63
N LEU A 854 20.88 18.19 -35.73
CA LEU A 854 20.43 16.98 -36.43
C LEU A 854 20.56 15.66 -35.63
N LYS A 855 21.59 15.55 -34.77
CA LYS A 855 21.74 14.43 -33.82
C LYS A 855 20.58 14.40 -32.80
N ARG A 856 20.17 15.57 -32.27
CA ARG A 856 19.11 15.68 -31.26
C ARG A 856 17.76 15.22 -31.83
N THR A 857 17.38 15.71 -33.01
CA THR A 857 16.13 15.31 -33.67
C THR A 857 16.10 13.82 -34.05
N ALA A 858 17.27 13.21 -34.29
CA ALA A 858 17.37 11.78 -34.54
C ALA A 858 17.22 10.94 -33.26
N VAL A 859 17.87 11.32 -32.15
CA VAL A 859 17.67 10.65 -30.85
C VAL A 859 16.22 10.80 -30.37
N GLU A 860 15.63 11.99 -30.48
CA GLU A 860 14.20 12.26 -30.21
C GLU A 860 13.26 11.45 -31.13
N THR A 861 13.73 11.01 -32.31
CA THR A 861 12.97 10.13 -33.21
C THR A 861 13.12 8.65 -32.86
N VAL A 862 14.31 8.21 -32.44
CA VAL A 862 14.58 6.83 -32.00
C VAL A 862 13.77 6.50 -30.75
N THR A 863 13.81 7.35 -29.72
CA THR A 863 13.05 7.14 -28.46
C THR A 863 11.53 7.23 -28.65
N HIS A 864 11.07 8.02 -29.62
CA HIS A 864 9.66 8.08 -29.99
C HIS A 864 9.21 6.77 -30.69
N LEU A 865 10.03 6.19 -31.58
CA LEU A 865 9.73 4.89 -32.19
C LEU A 865 9.74 3.73 -31.17
N GLU A 866 10.69 3.74 -30.22
CA GLU A 866 10.70 2.82 -29.06
C GLU A 866 9.39 2.91 -28.27
N THR A 867 8.95 4.14 -27.94
CA THR A 867 7.69 4.40 -27.24
C THR A 867 6.46 3.94 -28.04
N LEU A 868 6.43 4.16 -29.36
CA LEU A 868 5.32 3.74 -30.24
C LEU A 868 5.21 2.22 -30.34
N MET A 869 6.33 1.49 -30.45
CA MET A 869 6.32 0.02 -30.41
C MET A 869 5.81 -0.50 -29.06
N ALA A 870 6.30 0.03 -27.94
CA ALA A 870 5.84 -0.35 -26.61
C ALA A 870 4.32 -0.08 -26.43
N SER A 871 3.84 1.05 -26.95
CA SER A 871 2.42 1.42 -26.95
C SER A 871 1.57 0.46 -27.79
N ALA A 872 2.07 0.02 -28.95
CA ALA A 872 1.39 -0.97 -29.79
C ALA A 872 1.28 -2.33 -29.09
N VAL A 873 2.35 -2.78 -28.41
CA VAL A 873 2.35 -4.02 -27.61
C VAL A 873 1.40 -3.93 -26.41
N ALA A 874 1.31 -2.77 -25.75
CA ALA A 874 0.38 -2.55 -24.65
C ALA A 874 -1.09 -2.56 -25.10
N LEU A 875 -1.41 -1.93 -26.24
CA LEU A 875 -2.78 -1.87 -26.78
C LEU A 875 -3.21 -3.16 -27.50
N GLY A 876 -2.26 -3.98 -27.95
CA GLY A 876 -2.51 -5.19 -28.75
C GLY A 876 -2.61 -4.95 -30.25
N ASP A 877 -2.10 -3.83 -30.77
CA ASP A 877 -2.18 -3.45 -32.19
C ASP A 877 -1.01 -4.08 -32.99
N VAL A 878 -1.25 -5.28 -33.51
CA VAL A 878 -0.23 -6.11 -34.17
C VAL A 878 0.36 -5.45 -35.42
N ASP A 879 -0.45 -4.72 -36.18
CA ASP A 879 -0.03 -4.16 -37.46
C ASP A 879 0.66 -2.80 -37.29
N GLN A 880 0.26 -1.99 -36.30
CA GLN A 880 1.08 -0.85 -35.87
C GLN A 880 2.43 -1.31 -35.29
N PHE A 881 2.47 -2.40 -34.52
CA PHE A 881 3.73 -2.93 -33.99
C PHE A 881 4.69 -3.34 -35.11
N LYS A 882 4.23 -4.11 -36.10
CA LYS A 882 5.04 -4.46 -37.30
C LYS A 882 5.52 -3.21 -38.04
N HIS A 883 4.65 -2.22 -38.23
CA HIS A 883 5.00 -0.97 -38.93
C HIS A 883 6.10 -0.20 -38.19
N PHE A 884 5.94 0.05 -36.89
CA PHE A 884 6.94 0.79 -36.12
C PHE A 884 8.24 -0.01 -35.93
N LEU A 885 8.18 -1.34 -35.84
CA LEU A 885 9.37 -2.21 -35.83
C LEU A 885 10.18 -2.10 -37.12
N ALA A 886 9.54 -2.07 -38.28
CA ALA A 886 10.22 -1.83 -39.57
C ALA A 886 10.85 -0.43 -39.62
N CYS A 887 10.10 0.62 -39.23
CA CYS A 887 10.60 2.00 -39.19
C CYS A 887 11.77 2.18 -38.21
N TYR A 888 11.75 1.48 -37.08
CA TYR A 888 12.82 1.47 -36.07
C TYR A 888 14.07 0.76 -36.57
N ALA A 889 13.94 -0.45 -37.15
CA ALA A 889 15.06 -1.16 -37.77
C ALA A 889 15.69 -0.35 -38.92
N LEU A 890 14.87 0.29 -39.76
CA LEU A 890 15.36 1.22 -40.80
C LEU A 890 16.12 2.39 -40.21
N ARG A 891 15.63 3.02 -39.12
CA ARG A 891 16.27 4.19 -38.52
C ARG A 891 17.60 3.83 -37.84
N LEU A 892 17.66 2.70 -37.13
CA LEU A 892 18.92 2.18 -36.58
C LEU A 892 19.93 1.83 -37.69
N GLY A 893 19.44 1.36 -38.85
CA GLY A 893 20.26 1.09 -40.04
C GLY A 893 20.68 2.34 -40.85
N THR A 894 20.45 3.56 -40.34
CA THR A 894 21.01 4.80 -40.91
C THR A 894 22.29 5.25 -40.19
N SER A 895 23.08 6.10 -40.84
CA SER A 895 24.47 6.45 -40.48
C SER A 895 24.77 6.64 -38.98
N GLU A 896 25.78 5.93 -38.46
CA GLU A 896 26.28 5.99 -37.07
C GLU A 896 26.54 7.42 -36.59
N ALA A 897 26.99 8.31 -37.47
CA ALA A 897 27.26 9.71 -37.14
C ALA A 897 26.03 10.46 -36.60
N VAL A 898 24.83 9.91 -36.79
CA VAL A 898 23.55 10.49 -36.41
C VAL A 898 22.98 9.85 -35.12
N ILE A 899 23.28 8.58 -34.84
CA ILE A 899 22.79 7.82 -33.68
C ILE A 899 23.94 6.98 -33.12
N ASP A 900 24.52 7.42 -32.00
CA ASP A 900 25.60 6.69 -31.33
C ASP A 900 25.02 5.37 -30.75
N GLY A 901 25.59 4.22 -31.14
CA GLY A 901 25.10 2.89 -30.72
C GLY A 901 23.93 2.29 -31.52
N GLY A 902 23.72 2.72 -32.77
CA GLY A 902 22.64 2.17 -33.62
C GLY A 902 22.76 0.67 -33.92
N GLU A 903 23.96 0.20 -34.28
CA GLU A 903 24.19 -1.19 -34.71
C GLU A 903 24.10 -2.22 -33.56
N THR A 904 24.50 -1.84 -32.33
CA THR A 904 24.37 -2.69 -31.14
C THR A 904 22.90 -2.90 -30.75
N LYS A 905 22.09 -1.83 -30.76
CA LYS A 905 20.63 -1.93 -30.62
C LYS A 905 20.01 -2.81 -31.71
N LEU A 906 20.50 -2.71 -32.94
CA LEU A 906 19.98 -3.51 -34.06
C LEU A 906 20.24 -5.01 -33.85
N ARG A 907 21.43 -5.37 -33.37
CA ARG A 907 21.81 -6.75 -33.00
C ARG A 907 20.97 -7.28 -31.83
N GLU A 908 20.82 -6.52 -30.76
CA GLU A 908 19.99 -6.86 -29.58
C GLU A 908 18.55 -7.24 -29.98
N ILE A 909 17.92 -6.48 -30.88
CA ILE A 909 16.56 -6.77 -31.38
C ILE A 909 16.53 -8.08 -32.17
N CYS A 910 17.52 -8.33 -33.02
CA CYS A 910 17.56 -9.52 -33.86
C CYS A 910 17.80 -10.80 -33.03
N GLU A 911 18.68 -10.72 -32.03
CA GLU A 911 18.92 -11.80 -31.06
C GLU A 911 17.65 -12.07 -30.23
N MET A 912 17.01 -11.02 -29.69
CA MET A 912 15.74 -11.13 -28.96
C MET A 912 14.62 -11.74 -29.83
N LEU A 913 14.60 -11.49 -31.14
CA LEU A 913 13.63 -12.09 -32.07
C LEU A 913 14.03 -13.49 -32.60
N CYS A 914 15.23 -13.98 -32.31
CA CYS A 914 15.59 -15.39 -32.56
C CYS A 914 15.07 -16.31 -31.44
N GLU A 915 15.00 -15.81 -30.19
CA GLU A 915 14.52 -16.57 -29.03
C GLU A 915 13.13 -17.22 -29.25
N PRO A 916 12.85 -18.40 -28.66
CA PRO A 916 11.53 -19.00 -28.71
C PRO A 916 10.49 -18.17 -27.94
N GLY A 917 9.42 -17.76 -28.62
CA GLY A 917 8.27 -17.08 -28.02
C GLY A 917 7.45 -16.31 -29.05
N ASP A 918 6.29 -15.81 -28.60
CA ASP A 918 5.36 -15.03 -29.42
C ASP A 918 5.23 -13.59 -28.89
N ILE A 919 5.18 -12.61 -29.80
CA ILE A 919 4.82 -11.22 -29.51
C ILE A 919 3.50 -10.94 -30.20
N LEU A 920 2.48 -10.54 -29.43
CA LEU A 920 1.12 -10.28 -29.93
C LEU A 920 0.55 -11.44 -30.79
N GLU A 921 0.69 -12.68 -30.29
CA GLU A 921 0.25 -13.91 -30.98
C GLU A 921 0.94 -14.16 -32.35
N THR A 922 2.03 -13.45 -32.62
CA THR A 922 2.91 -13.69 -33.78
C THR A 922 4.29 -14.20 -33.33
N PRO A 923 4.83 -15.29 -33.91
CA PRO A 923 6.13 -15.82 -33.52
C PRO A 923 7.26 -14.81 -33.71
N LYS A 924 8.16 -14.71 -32.73
CA LYS A 924 9.36 -13.86 -32.77
C LYS A 924 10.17 -14.05 -34.07
N GLN A 925 10.43 -15.30 -34.47
CA GLN A 925 11.14 -15.63 -35.72
C GLN A 925 10.41 -15.11 -36.97
N ALA A 926 9.08 -15.15 -36.98
CA ALA A 926 8.28 -14.69 -38.12
C ALA A 926 8.31 -13.16 -38.27
N LEU A 927 8.44 -12.41 -37.16
CA LEU A 927 8.66 -10.96 -37.18
C LEU A 927 10.05 -10.62 -37.73
N LEU A 928 11.10 -11.32 -37.28
CA LEU A 928 12.45 -11.14 -37.81
C LEU A 928 12.48 -11.39 -39.33
N ARG A 929 11.96 -12.55 -39.77
CA ARG A 929 11.98 -12.99 -41.18
C ARG A 929 11.12 -12.14 -42.12
N LYS A 930 9.99 -11.59 -41.66
CA LYS A 930 8.99 -10.91 -42.52
C LYS A 930 8.93 -9.38 -42.35
N VAL A 931 9.54 -8.82 -41.31
CA VAL A 931 9.47 -7.39 -41.00
C VAL A 931 10.86 -6.75 -40.93
N VAL A 932 11.74 -7.29 -40.09
CA VAL A 932 13.06 -6.67 -39.81
C VAL A 932 14.05 -6.93 -40.94
N LEU A 933 14.29 -8.19 -41.31
CA LEU A 933 15.27 -8.54 -42.35
C LEU A 933 14.93 -7.95 -43.74
N PRO A 934 13.67 -7.96 -44.22
CA PRO A 934 13.30 -7.33 -45.50
C PRO A 934 13.41 -5.80 -45.49
N ALA A 935 13.28 -5.16 -44.32
CA ALA A 935 13.51 -3.72 -44.19
C ALA A 935 15.01 -3.41 -44.30
N LEU A 936 15.85 -4.16 -43.58
CA LEU A 936 17.31 -4.03 -43.59
C LEU A 936 17.96 -4.39 -44.93
N SER A 937 17.39 -5.32 -45.71
CA SER A 937 17.94 -5.72 -47.02
C SER A 937 17.97 -4.59 -48.06
N SER A 938 17.27 -3.48 -47.82
CA SER A 938 17.41 -2.24 -48.60
C SER A 938 18.78 -1.54 -48.43
N SER A 939 19.46 -1.80 -47.31
CA SER A 939 20.72 -1.14 -46.93
C SER A 939 21.91 -2.05 -47.23
N ARG A 940 22.66 -1.73 -48.29
CA ARG A 940 23.86 -2.49 -48.71
C ARG A 940 24.89 -2.72 -47.59
N ARG A 941 24.97 -1.82 -46.61
CA ARG A 941 25.86 -1.97 -45.43
C ARG A 941 25.47 -3.18 -44.57
N HIS A 942 24.17 -3.42 -44.39
CA HIS A 942 23.65 -4.44 -43.48
C HIS A 942 23.41 -5.78 -44.19
N GLN A 943 23.80 -5.93 -45.46
CA GLN A 943 23.53 -7.15 -46.22
C GLN A 943 24.17 -8.40 -45.58
N ARG A 944 25.41 -8.30 -45.09
CA ARG A 944 26.08 -9.39 -44.34
C ARG A 944 25.36 -9.77 -43.04
N PHE A 945 24.83 -8.76 -42.34
CA PHE A 945 24.07 -8.94 -41.10
C PHE A 945 22.69 -9.58 -41.38
N VAL A 946 22.06 -9.25 -42.51
CA VAL A 946 20.85 -9.94 -42.98
C VAL A 946 21.17 -11.40 -43.33
N GLU A 947 22.26 -11.65 -44.04
CA GLU A 947 22.73 -13.00 -44.39
C GLU A 947 22.99 -13.84 -43.12
N GLU A 948 23.72 -13.30 -42.14
CA GLU A 948 23.98 -13.91 -40.81
C GLU A 948 22.69 -14.38 -40.13
N PHE A 949 21.72 -13.48 -39.93
CA PHE A 949 20.47 -13.81 -39.24
C PHE A 949 19.51 -14.66 -40.10
N THR A 950 19.61 -14.67 -41.44
CA THR A 950 18.86 -15.65 -42.25
C THR A 950 19.35 -17.08 -42.06
N VAL A 951 20.67 -17.30 -41.96
CA VAL A 951 21.23 -18.65 -41.74
C VAL A 951 20.79 -19.19 -40.38
N ILE A 952 20.88 -18.38 -39.32
CA ILE A 952 20.45 -18.74 -37.96
C ILE A 952 18.97 -19.17 -37.94
N LEU A 953 18.09 -18.42 -38.62
CA LEU A 953 16.67 -18.77 -38.73
C LEU A 953 16.43 -20.08 -39.50
N ASP A 954 17.15 -20.31 -40.61
CA ASP A 954 17.05 -21.54 -41.40
C ASP A 954 17.69 -22.76 -40.70
N GLU A 955 18.50 -22.57 -39.66
CA GLU A 955 18.95 -23.66 -38.77
C GLU A 955 17.90 -23.97 -37.70
N PHE A 956 17.37 -22.96 -37.01
CA PHE A 956 16.26 -23.14 -36.04
C PHE A 956 15.02 -23.78 -36.66
N GLU A 957 14.67 -23.47 -37.92
CA GLU A 957 13.54 -24.13 -38.59
C GLU A 957 13.79 -25.62 -38.89
N LYS A 958 15.05 -26.05 -39.11
CA LYS A 958 15.39 -27.48 -39.32
C LYS A 958 15.26 -28.27 -38.02
N GLU A 959 15.88 -27.81 -36.93
CA GLU A 959 15.78 -28.47 -35.61
C GLU A 959 14.31 -28.64 -35.17
N LYS A 960 13.48 -27.63 -35.48
CA LYS A 960 12.04 -27.63 -35.16
C LYS A 960 11.21 -28.57 -36.03
N VAL A 961 11.68 -28.93 -37.23
CA VAL A 961 11.07 -29.98 -38.06
C VAL A 961 11.50 -31.36 -37.59
N GLU A 962 12.78 -31.55 -37.27
CA GLU A 962 13.29 -32.84 -36.76
C GLU A 962 12.67 -33.21 -35.40
N THR A 963 12.49 -32.24 -34.50
CA THR A 963 11.82 -32.45 -33.19
C THR A 963 10.30 -32.59 -33.24
N VAL A 964 9.66 -32.41 -34.41
CA VAL A 964 8.23 -32.67 -34.65
C VAL A 964 8.01 -33.93 -35.51
N ALA A 965 9.07 -34.49 -36.08
CA ALA A 965 9.07 -35.78 -36.76
C ALA A 965 9.38 -36.98 -35.83
N LEU A 966 9.62 -36.71 -34.54
CA LEU A 966 9.90 -37.67 -33.45
C LEU A 966 8.71 -37.77 -32.47
#